data_AF-D3S2E3-F1
#
_entry.id   AF-D3S2E3-F1
#
_cell.length_a   1.000
_cell.length_b   1.000
_cell.length_c   1.000
_cell.angle_alpha   90.00
_cell.angle_beta   90.00
_cell.angle_gamma   90.00
#
_symmetry.space_group_name_H-M   'P 1'
#
loop_
_entity.id
_entity.type
_entity.pdbx_description
1 polymer ?
#
loop_
_entity_poly.entity_id
_entity_poly.type
_entity_poly.pdbx_seq_one_letter_code
_entity_poly.pdbx_strand_id
1 'polypeptide(L)'
;MKDIKPEMHDIGKLIDSSIIKHNFENYPDGLKDVPPIKMNPVWEGILQHHCTERDKEYPKSFETLVLSIADSVASATSRHIEVRGKSPRYNTYKLWNPPRSNFHKLSEVINKDATNPKWIAKIVEFVNRNPSVKEFFETFGEYLKVRAEDATPGANITSLWTHSNLTARLYNFLYDYLEKVDDKWFEITTKDKIRAYIHRIKEETKIKIVKIKINFPQRPVRIRDLNVFDALEEVKRKILKEYPNNVIFVGFTELLLILPLNEKLDKIKEIVSQYGFWFEYVERIQNLDQPYPDPDRTMRLINKMQKILYKKLEEKFRKTIPKVPLNKREEVKESIKKSVFEKEPEAKKIAELWKQYHEELEEGVYKKGSVYGDFPSQIDPPICEICQLKQATEKWVDEESGIVEKLCTVCFNIRKRGSKFPKLDEWEKEGADRILWIRIDLDTDELINVLEELYTEYLRNLGVKEPEKRAEIRFSVLSEFNLDYREFLDEFRNKLLEKFGEDSFQQILKEFVSVRIKNLRDIHLVLKIFDEAFTKFFPKFKEVSSPIKLGIVCSNIKYPFLESWRILSDLKYDVHVSVIGKGEIKLSMQQLTSFLRIKIKEKALLHKLAAISEISEKLAEITLYDQNDRDYREYEPLRKAVKKFGFQNVLTYAKIMGG
;
A
#
# COMPACT_ATOMS: atom_id res chain seq x y z
N MET A 1 10.59 16.31 -30.55
CA MET A 1 9.67 15.43 -29.81
C MET A 1 8.31 16.07 -29.86
N LYS A 2 7.32 15.38 -30.42
CA LYS A 2 5.94 15.86 -30.36
C LYS A 2 5.51 15.85 -28.89
N ASP A 3 4.97 16.97 -28.42
CA ASP A 3 4.57 17.12 -27.01
C ASP A 3 3.21 16.45 -26.74
N ILE A 4 3.13 15.14 -27.02
CA ILE A 4 1.92 14.36 -26.72
C ILE A 4 1.71 14.34 -25.21
N LYS A 5 0.44 14.26 -24.77
CA LYS A 5 0.05 14.19 -23.36
C LYS A 5 -0.63 12.85 -23.08
N PRO A 6 0.14 11.79 -22.76
CA PRO A 6 -0.40 10.44 -22.55
C PRO A 6 -1.56 10.40 -21.57
N GLU A 7 -1.60 11.27 -20.56
CA GLU A 7 -2.67 11.32 -19.56
C GLU A 7 -4.06 11.54 -20.20
N MET A 8 -4.11 12.17 -21.37
CA MET A 8 -5.35 12.59 -22.03
C MET A 8 -5.83 11.61 -23.11
N HIS A 9 -5.08 10.54 -23.42
CA HIS A 9 -5.35 9.64 -24.55
C HIS A 9 -6.79 9.07 -24.56
N ASP A 10 -7.32 8.78 -23.38
CA ASP A 10 -8.62 8.14 -23.19
C ASP A 10 -9.73 9.12 -22.74
N ILE A 11 -9.53 10.44 -22.87
CA ILE A 11 -10.53 11.45 -22.44
C ILE A 11 -11.92 11.23 -23.07
N GLY A 12 -11.99 10.62 -24.25
CA GLY A 12 -13.25 10.28 -24.91
C GLY A 12 -14.10 9.25 -24.17
N LYS A 13 -13.55 8.51 -23.19
CA LYS A 13 -14.34 7.63 -22.30
C LYS A 13 -15.31 8.38 -21.38
N LEU A 14 -15.26 9.72 -21.37
CA LEU A 14 -16.23 10.63 -20.74
C LEU A 14 -17.41 11.00 -21.67
N ILE A 15 -17.44 10.47 -22.89
CA ILE A 15 -18.54 10.60 -23.85
C ILE A 15 -19.18 9.21 -24.02
N ASP A 16 -20.49 9.19 -24.30
CA ASP A 16 -21.17 7.94 -24.63
C ASP A 16 -20.63 7.35 -25.94
N SER A 17 -20.11 6.13 -25.87
CA SER A 17 -19.50 5.42 -26.99
C SER A 17 -20.47 5.11 -28.14
N SER A 18 -21.78 5.20 -27.89
CA SER A 18 -22.80 5.07 -28.95
C SER A 18 -22.85 6.29 -29.89
N ILE A 19 -22.25 7.41 -29.47
CA ILE A 19 -22.24 8.67 -30.24
C ILE A 19 -20.84 8.87 -30.85
N ILE A 20 -19.82 8.93 -29.99
CA ILE A 20 -18.41 9.09 -30.39
C ILE A 20 -17.61 7.98 -29.71
N LYS A 21 -16.87 7.20 -30.52
CA LYS A 21 -15.85 6.28 -30.04
C LYS A 21 -14.83 7.04 -29.21
N HIS A 22 -14.27 6.44 -28.17
CA HIS A 22 -13.43 7.16 -27.21
C HIS A 22 -12.11 7.68 -27.82
N ASN A 23 -11.65 7.10 -28.93
CA ASN A 23 -10.51 7.60 -29.71
C ASN A 23 -10.90 8.67 -30.75
N PHE A 24 -12.17 9.09 -30.81
CA PHE A 24 -12.70 10.10 -31.74
C PHE A 24 -12.59 9.76 -33.24
N GLU A 25 -12.30 8.52 -33.63
CA GLU A 25 -12.13 8.17 -35.06
C GLU A 25 -13.43 8.23 -35.89
N ASN A 26 -14.59 8.20 -35.22
CA ASN A 26 -15.90 8.39 -35.84
C ASN A 26 -16.47 9.79 -35.59
N TYR A 27 -15.67 10.71 -35.04
CA TYR A 27 -16.07 12.09 -34.81
C TYR A 27 -16.48 12.73 -36.14
N PRO A 28 -17.76 13.07 -36.34
CA PRO A 28 -18.25 13.42 -37.66
C PRO A 28 -18.03 14.89 -38.00
N ASP A 29 -17.87 15.15 -39.30
CA ASP A 29 -18.37 16.36 -39.92
C ASP A 29 -19.92 16.34 -39.83
N GLY A 30 -20.52 16.87 -38.75
CA GLY A 30 -21.99 16.93 -38.67
C GLY A 30 -22.66 16.95 -37.30
N LEU A 31 -21.94 16.87 -36.18
CA LEU A 31 -22.53 17.20 -34.88
C LEU A 31 -22.79 18.70 -34.82
N LYS A 32 -24.06 19.10 -34.93
CA LYS A 32 -24.46 20.50 -34.75
C LYS A 32 -23.98 20.99 -33.38
N ASP A 33 -23.43 22.19 -33.35
CA ASP A 33 -22.96 22.87 -32.14
C ASP A 33 -21.75 22.23 -31.45
N VAL A 34 -20.95 21.43 -32.17
CA VAL A 34 -19.66 20.92 -31.69
C VAL A 34 -18.54 21.40 -32.63
N PRO A 35 -17.44 22.00 -32.12
CA PRO A 35 -16.41 22.58 -32.97
C PRO A 35 -15.59 21.51 -33.72
N PRO A 36 -14.94 21.89 -34.84
CA PRO A 36 -14.03 20.97 -35.52
C PRO A 36 -12.79 20.67 -34.66
N ILE A 37 -12.23 19.48 -34.85
CA ILE A 37 -10.95 19.11 -34.26
C ILE A 37 -9.84 19.97 -34.89
N LYS A 38 -9.09 20.69 -34.06
CA LYS A 38 -7.87 21.42 -34.44
C LYS A 38 -6.68 20.55 -34.08
N MET A 39 -6.16 19.82 -35.06
CA MET A 39 -5.10 18.84 -34.85
C MET A 39 -3.91 19.43 -34.09
N ASN A 40 -3.49 18.73 -33.04
CA ASN A 40 -2.33 19.04 -32.22
C ASN A 40 -1.79 17.71 -31.64
N PRO A 41 -0.62 17.71 -30.97
CA PRO A 41 -0.04 16.47 -30.44
C PRO A 41 -0.96 15.67 -29.50
N VAL A 42 -1.86 16.33 -28.74
CA VAL A 42 -2.83 15.64 -27.87
C VAL A 42 -3.86 14.90 -28.70
N TRP A 43 -4.40 15.53 -29.74
CA TRP A 43 -5.33 14.88 -30.67
C TRP A 43 -4.68 13.71 -31.41
N GLU A 44 -3.42 13.84 -31.82
CA GLU A 44 -2.69 12.72 -32.42
C GLU A 44 -2.63 11.53 -31.47
N GLY A 45 -2.29 11.75 -30.20
CA GLY A 45 -2.30 10.71 -29.16
C GLY A 45 -3.68 10.08 -28.97
N ILE A 46 -4.74 10.87 -28.90
CA ILE A 46 -6.13 10.37 -28.73
C ILE A 46 -6.56 9.53 -29.94
N LEU A 47 -6.30 9.99 -31.17
CA LEU A 47 -6.75 9.31 -32.38
C LEU A 47 -5.96 8.03 -32.67
N GLN A 48 -4.66 8.04 -32.40
CA GLN A 48 -3.73 7.06 -32.97
C GLN A 48 -3.18 6.02 -31.97
N HIS A 49 -3.60 6.03 -30.69
CA HIS A 49 -3.06 5.08 -29.70
C HIS A 49 -3.64 3.65 -29.76
N HIS A 50 -4.73 3.42 -30.50
CA HIS A 50 -5.29 2.07 -30.71
C HIS A 50 -4.75 1.42 -31.98
N CYS A 51 -4.58 0.10 -31.97
CA CYS A 51 -4.13 -0.65 -33.15
C CYS A 51 -4.81 -2.02 -33.27
N THR A 52 -6.14 -2.09 -33.14
CA THR A 52 -6.93 -3.33 -33.34
C THR A 52 -7.42 -3.46 -34.77
N GLU A 53 -8.01 -4.60 -35.15
CA GLU A 53 -8.59 -4.79 -36.50
C GLU A 53 -9.67 -3.76 -36.83
N ARG A 54 -10.42 -3.31 -35.82
CA ARG A 54 -11.62 -2.47 -35.97
C ARG A 54 -11.34 -0.97 -36.07
N ASP A 55 -10.15 -0.54 -35.67
CA ASP A 55 -9.80 0.89 -35.62
C ASP A 55 -9.50 1.42 -37.03
N LYS A 56 -9.87 2.66 -37.32
CA LYS A 56 -9.51 3.31 -38.59
C LYS A 56 -8.15 3.98 -38.48
N GLU A 57 -7.95 4.68 -37.39
CA GLU A 57 -6.69 5.28 -37.03
C GLU A 57 -5.77 4.25 -36.35
N TYR A 58 -4.47 4.48 -36.43
CA TYR A 58 -3.43 3.61 -35.88
C TYR A 58 -2.17 4.45 -35.65
N PRO A 59 -1.17 3.95 -34.89
CA PRO A 59 0.07 4.69 -34.66
C PRO A 59 0.77 5.10 -35.95
N LYS A 60 1.09 6.38 -36.09
CA LYS A 60 1.80 6.95 -37.27
C LYS A 60 3.15 7.56 -36.91
N SER A 61 3.58 7.44 -35.66
CA SER A 61 4.89 7.87 -35.19
C SER A 61 5.37 6.99 -34.06
N PHE A 62 6.64 7.13 -33.70
CA PHE A 62 7.19 6.44 -32.54
C PHE A 62 6.47 6.82 -31.24
N GLU A 63 6.13 8.10 -31.03
CA GLU A 63 5.37 8.55 -29.86
C GLU A 63 4.01 7.84 -29.74
N THR A 64 3.23 7.78 -30.83
CA THR A 64 1.89 7.14 -30.80
C THR A 64 1.99 5.61 -30.66
N LEU A 65 3.07 5.00 -31.17
CA LEU A 65 3.37 3.58 -30.97
C LEU A 65 3.67 3.28 -29.50
N VAL A 66 4.56 4.06 -28.87
CA VAL A 66 4.91 3.91 -27.46
C VAL A 66 3.68 4.13 -26.57
N LEU A 67 2.84 5.12 -26.90
CA LEU A 67 1.58 5.36 -26.19
C LEU A 67 0.64 4.15 -26.26
N SER A 68 0.52 3.51 -27.44
CA SER A 68 -0.27 2.28 -27.62
C SER A 68 0.21 1.14 -26.72
N ILE A 69 1.54 0.97 -26.60
CA ILE A 69 2.13 -0.06 -25.74
C ILE A 69 1.88 0.29 -24.27
N ALA A 70 2.14 1.54 -23.87
CA ALA A 70 1.97 2.02 -22.50
C ALA A 70 0.52 1.87 -22.00
N ASP A 71 -0.46 2.21 -22.84
CA ASP A 71 -1.89 2.04 -22.57
C ASP A 71 -2.21 0.57 -22.25
N SER A 72 -1.72 -0.35 -23.08
CA SER A 72 -1.93 -1.79 -22.87
C SER A 72 -1.26 -2.33 -21.59
N VAL A 73 -0.09 -1.80 -21.23
CA VAL A 73 0.63 -2.21 -20.01
C VAL A 73 -0.03 -1.63 -18.75
N ALA A 74 -0.61 -0.43 -18.83
CA ALA A 74 -1.32 0.23 -17.74
C ALA A 74 -2.68 -0.42 -17.42
N SER A 75 -3.25 -1.18 -18.34
CA SER A 75 -4.58 -1.80 -18.17
C SER A 75 -4.69 -2.68 -16.93
N ALA A 76 -5.85 -2.63 -16.28
CA ALA A 76 -6.14 -3.35 -15.05
C ALA A 76 -6.22 -4.86 -15.17
N THR A 77 -6.46 -5.39 -16.37
CA THR A 77 -6.61 -6.82 -16.59
C THR A 77 -5.78 -7.29 -17.78
N SER A 78 -5.05 -8.38 -17.60
CA SER A 78 -4.23 -9.01 -18.66
C SER A 78 -5.08 -9.87 -19.61
N ARG A 79 -6.26 -10.31 -19.16
CA ARG A 79 -7.16 -11.24 -19.86
C ARG A 79 -8.57 -10.67 -19.87
N HIS A 80 -9.21 -10.65 -21.04
CA HIS A 80 -10.62 -10.27 -21.14
C HIS A 80 -11.47 -11.18 -20.24
N ILE A 81 -12.02 -10.58 -19.19
CA ILE A 81 -12.99 -11.26 -18.34
C ILE A 81 -14.29 -11.36 -19.13
N GLU A 82 -14.49 -12.51 -19.76
CA GLU A 82 -15.78 -12.79 -20.40
C GLU A 82 -16.86 -12.99 -19.35
N VAL A 83 -17.66 -11.94 -19.11
CA VAL A 83 -18.91 -12.04 -18.36
C VAL A 83 -20.06 -11.93 -19.36
N ARG A 84 -20.52 -13.08 -19.88
CA ARG A 84 -21.59 -13.12 -20.88
C ARG A 84 -22.89 -12.51 -20.33
N GLY A 85 -23.51 -11.65 -21.13
CA GLY A 85 -24.87 -11.14 -20.89
C GLY A 85 -25.02 -10.08 -19.79
N LYS A 86 -23.93 -9.49 -19.28
CA LYS A 86 -24.01 -8.42 -18.29
C LYS A 86 -23.80 -7.03 -18.90
N SER A 87 -24.65 -6.10 -18.51
CA SER A 87 -24.54 -4.69 -18.90
C SER A 87 -23.24 -4.05 -18.39
N PRO A 88 -22.66 -3.08 -19.14
CA PRO A 88 -21.50 -2.31 -18.69
C PRO A 88 -21.71 -1.66 -17.32
N ARG A 89 -20.62 -1.50 -16.57
CA ARG A 89 -20.57 -0.81 -15.27
C ARG A 89 -19.58 0.34 -15.39
N TYR A 90 -20.11 1.56 -15.49
CA TYR A 90 -19.30 2.74 -15.76
C TYR A 90 -18.58 3.27 -14.53
N ASN A 91 -18.99 2.89 -13.32
CA ASN A 91 -18.32 3.30 -12.10
C ASN A 91 -17.22 2.32 -11.66
N THR A 92 -16.17 2.86 -11.05
CA THR A 92 -15.06 2.09 -10.50
C THR A 92 -15.51 1.25 -9.31
N TYR A 93 -15.23 -0.06 -9.36
CA TYR A 93 -15.42 -1.02 -8.28
C TYR A 93 -14.10 -1.21 -7.52
N LYS A 94 -13.85 -0.37 -6.52
CA LYS A 94 -12.66 -0.50 -5.68
C LYS A 94 -12.80 -1.75 -4.80
N LEU A 95 -11.88 -2.70 -4.92
CA LEU A 95 -11.99 -4.01 -4.24
C LEU A 95 -12.11 -3.88 -2.71
N TRP A 96 -11.39 -2.92 -2.12
CA TRP A 96 -11.40 -2.63 -0.68
C TRP A 96 -12.58 -1.76 -0.23
N ASN A 97 -13.23 -1.05 -1.17
CA ASN A 97 -14.32 -0.11 -0.90
C ASN A 97 -15.34 -0.10 -2.06
N PRO A 98 -16.08 -1.21 -2.22
CA PRO A 98 -16.98 -1.34 -3.36
C PRO A 98 -18.12 -0.32 -3.28
N PRO A 99 -18.55 0.25 -4.42
CA PRO A 99 -19.65 1.20 -4.45
C PRO A 99 -20.95 0.53 -4.01
N ARG A 100 -21.82 1.30 -3.36
CA ARG A 100 -23.15 0.82 -2.93
C ARG A 100 -24.05 0.39 -4.09
N SER A 101 -23.86 1.02 -5.25
CA SER A 101 -24.63 0.77 -6.46
C SER A 101 -23.70 0.68 -7.67
N ASN A 102 -24.07 -0.14 -8.66
CA ASN A 102 -23.43 -0.15 -9.97
C ASN A 102 -24.24 0.74 -10.91
N PHE A 103 -23.55 1.58 -11.67
CA PHE A 103 -24.18 2.48 -12.63
C PHE A 103 -23.98 1.96 -14.05
N HIS A 104 -25.09 1.77 -14.75
CA HIS A 104 -25.12 1.22 -16.11
C HIS A 104 -25.20 2.30 -17.19
N LYS A 105 -25.36 3.56 -16.79
CA LYS A 105 -25.31 4.72 -17.67
C LYS A 105 -24.16 5.63 -17.26
N LEU A 106 -23.36 6.06 -18.23
CA LEU A 106 -22.23 6.96 -17.98
C LEU A 106 -22.69 8.26 -17.31
N SER A 107 -23.81 8.83 -17.76
CA SER A 107 -24.32 10.11 -17.24
C SER A 107 -24.64 10.09 -15.75
N GLU A 108 -25.03 8.94 -15.20
CA GLU A 108 -25.30 8.77 -13.76
C GLU A 108 -23.99 8.76 -12.94
N VAL A 109 -22.89 8.26 -13.53
CA VAL A 109 -21.57 8.20 -12.88
C VAL A 109 -20.93 9.58 -12.82
N ILE A 110 -20.88 10.27 -13.96
CA ILE A 110 -20.18 11.56 -14.06
C ILE A 110 -21.08 12.76 -13.73
N ASN A 111 -22.37 12.52 -13.43
CA ASN A 111 -23.37 13.55 -13.17
C ASN A 111 -23.42 14.65 -14.25
N LYS A 112 -23.31 14.23 -15.50
CA LYS A 112 -23.36 15.05 -16.71
C LYS A 112 -24.03 14.25 -17.80
N ASP A 113 -24.79 14.93 -18.66
CA ASP A 113 -25.31 14.28 -19.85
C ASP A 113 -24.17 14.03 -20.84
N ALA A 114 -23.66 12.80 -20.85
CA ALA A 114 -22.55 12.36 -21.70
C ALA A 114 -22.91 12.33 -23.20
N THR A 115 -24.19 12.56 -23.53
CA THR A 115 -24.70 12.67 -24.90
C THR A 115 -24.87 14.11 -25.37
N ASN A 116 -24.76 15.08 -24.46
CA ASN A 116 -25.04 16.47 -24.75
C ASN A 116 -23.95 17.10 -25.64
N PRO A 117 -24.31 17.70 -26.80
CA PRO A 117 -23.36 18.40 -27.66
C PRO A 117 -22.51 19.45 -26.93
N LYS A 118 -23.05 20.16 -25.93
CA LYS A 118 -22.28 21.12 -25.13
C LYS A 118 -21.19 20.46 -24.28
N TRP A 119 -21.45 19.25 -23.76
CA TRP A 119 -20.45 18.49 -23.02
C TRP A 119 -19.33 18.00 -23.93
N ILE A 120 -19.70 17.47 -25.10
CA ILE A 120 -18.76 17.05 -26.14
C ILE A 120 -17.92 18.25 -26.60
N ALA A 121 -18.57 19.40 -26.87
CA ALA A 121 -17.89 20.64 -27.25
C ALA A 121 -16.90 21.11 -26.19
N LYS A 122 -17.26 21.04 -24.90
CA LYS A 122 -16.32 21.35 -23.81
C LYS A 122 -15.05 20.50 -23.87
N ILE A 123 -15.17 19.20 -24.14
CA ILE A 123 -14.01 18.31 -24.26
C ILE A 123 -13.19 18.68 -25.49
N VAL A 124 -13.84 18.86 -26.64
CA VAL A 124 -13.16 19.17 -27.91
C VAL A 124 -12.45 20.52 -27.85
N GLU A 125 -13.10 21.57 -27.33
CA GLU A 125 -12.51 22.90 -27.11
C GLU A 125 -11.35 22.87 -26.12
N PHE A 126 -11.47 22.04 -25.09
CA PHE A 126 -10.39 21.84 -24.13
C PHE A 126 -9.15 21.26 -24.81
N VAL A 127 -9.29 20.15 -25.53
CA VAL A 127 -8.16 19.49 -26.23
C VAL A 127 -7.62 20.37 -27.36
N ASN A 128 -8.48 21.08 -28.10
CA ASN A 128 -8.10 22.02 -29.16
C ASN A 128 -7.15 23.13 -28.67
N ARG A 129 -7.19 23.49 -27.38
CA ARG A 129 -6.30 24.50 -26.78
C ARG A 129 -4.91 23.96 -26.42
N ASN A 130 -4.65 22.68 -26.65
CA ASN A 130 -3.41 21.99 -26.27
C ASN A 130 -3.06 22.22 -24.77
N PRO A 131 -3.91 21.77 -23.84
CA PRO A 131 -3.83 22.12 -22.44
C PRO A 131 -2.68 21.41 -21.73
N SER A 132 -2.28 21.93 -20.58
CA SER A 132 -1.35 21.25 -19.69
C SER A 132 -2.00 20.06 -18.97
N VAL A 133 -1.18 19.10 -18.53
CA VAL A 133 -1.62 17.95 -17.72
C VAL A 133 -2.31 18.41 -16.43
N LYS A 134 -1.80 19.48 -15.81
CA LYS A 134 -2.39 20.08 -14.61
C LYS A 134 -3.81 20.57 -14.88
N GLU A 135 -4.02 21.35 -15.95
CA GLU A 135 -5.35 21.83 -16.33
C GLU A 135 -6.33 20.69 -16.63
N PHE A 136 -5.84 19.57 -17.21
CA PHE A 136 -6.66 18.40 -17.49
C PHE A 136 -7.21 17.76 -16.22
N PHE A 137 -6.34 17.51 -15.25
CA PHE A 137 -6.75 16.93 -13.98
C PHE A 137 -7.57 17.90 -13.11
N GLU A 138 -7.31 19.21 -13.17
CA GLU A 138 -8.15 20.21 -12.52
C GLU A 138 -9.55 20.28 -13.15
N THR A 139 -9.65 20.17 -14.48
CA THR A 139 -10.91 20.32 -15.20
C THR A 139 -11.77 19.06 -15.17
N PHE A 140 -11.16 17.89 -15.29
CA PHE A 140 -11.86 16.62 -15.47
C PHE A 140 -11.65 15.61 -14.35
N GLY A 141 -10.78 15.89 -13.38
CA GLY A 141 -10.31 14.93 -12.39
C GLY A 141 -11.38 14.19 -11.63
N GLU A 142 -12.38 14.92 -11.13
CA GLU A 142 -13.49 14.33 -10.38
C GLU A 142 -14.32 13.35 -11.22
N TYR A 143 -14.46 13.58 -12.53
CA TYR A 143 -15.12 12.64 -13.44
C TYR A 143 -14.26 11.40 -13.71
N LEU A 144 -12.94 11.59 -13.87
CA LEU A 144 -11.99 10.51 -14.14
C LEU A 144 -11.86 9.55 -12.95
N LYS A 145 -11.95 10.06 -11.70
CA LYS A 145 -11.88 9.24 -10.49
C LYS A 145 -13.07 8.29 -10.33
N VAL A 146 -14.27 8.72 -10.73
CA VAL A 146 -15.49 7.92 -10.59
C VAL A 146 -15.74 6.99 -11.78
N ARG A 147 -15.27 7.37 -12.98
CA ARG A 147 -15.37 6.58 -14.21
C ARG A 147 -14.35 5.45 -14.18
N ALA A 148 -14.81 4.20 -14.33
CA ALA A 148 -13.93 3.06 -14.53
C ALA A 148 -13.14 3.22 -15.84
N GLU A 149 -11.93 2.68 -15.90
CA GLU A 149 -11.14 2.60 -17.14
C GLU A 149 -11.82 1.68 -18.17
N ASP A 150 -12.05 0.42 -17.79
CA ASP A 150 -12.84 -0.55 -18.55
C ASP A 150 -14.23 -0.70 -17.91
N ALA A 151 -15.29 -0.48 -18.67
CA ALA A 151 -16.67 -0.64 -18.19
C ALA A 151 -17.11 -2.11 -18.13
N THR A 152 -16.29 -3.05 -18.59
CA THR A 152 -16.61 -4.48 -18.59
C THR A 152 -16.74 -4.98 -17.15
N PRO A 153 -17.85 -5.64 -16.78
CA PRO A 153 -18.01 -6.20 -15.43
C PRO A 153 -16.85 -7.14 -15.09
N GLY A 154 -16.16 -6.87 -13.98
CA GLY A 154 -14.98 -7.64 -13.57
C GLY A 154 -13.66 -6.97 -13.94
N ALA A 155 -13.62 -6.11 -14.96
CA ALA A 155 -12.46 -5.29 -15.31
C ALA A 155 -12.56 -3.86 -14.77
N ASN A 156 -13.75 -3.42 -14.35
CA ASN A 156 -14.06 -2.09 -13.84
C ASN A 156 -13.47 -1.76 -12.44
N ILE A 157 -12.28 -2.28 -12.10
CA ILE A 157 -11.64 -2.18 -10.77
C ILE A 157 -10.58 -1.09 -10.66
N THR A 158 -10.35 -0.34 -11.74
CA THR A 158 -9.44 0.81 -11.78
C THR A 158 -10.15 2.01 -12.38
N SER A 159 -9.92 3.20 -11.83
CA SER A 159 -10.46 4.44 -12.37
C SER A 159 -9.71 4.89 -13.61
N LEU A 160 -10.39 5.66 -14.44
CA LEU A 160 -9.77 6.28 -15.61
C LEU A 160 -8.67 7.26 -15.19
N TRP A 161 -8.80 7.91 -14.03
CA TRP A 161 -7.75 8.76 -13.45
C TRP A 161 -6.44 7.99 -13.22
N THR A 162 -6.52 6.82 -12.60
CA THR A 162 -5.33 5.99 -12.31
C THR A 162 -4.71 5.48 -13.58
N HIS A 163 -5.53 5.00 -14.52
CA HIS A 163 -5.07 4.57 -15.83
C HIS A 163 -4.31 5.68 -16.55
N SER A 164 -4.89 6.86 -16.70
CA SER A 164 -4.25 8.03 -17.32
C SER A 164 -2.88 8.35 -16.71
N ASN A 165 -2.78 8.37 -15.38
CA ASN A 165 -1.52 8.64 -14.69
C ASN A 165 -0.48 7.54 -14.90
N LEU A 166 -0.89 6.27 -14.87
CA LEU A 166 0.01 5.13 -15.03
C LEU A 166 0.49 5.00 -16.48
N THR A 167 -0.40 5.19 -17.46
CA THR A 167 -0.06 5.23 -18.89
C THR A 167 1.00 6.27 -19.17
N ALA A 168 0.91 7.47 -18.59
CA ALA A 168 1.94 8.49 -18.77
C ALA A 168 3.31 8.11 -18.20
N ARG A 169 3.34 7.50 -17.01
CA ARG A 169 4.59 7.02 -16.41
C ARG A 169 5.23 5.93 -17.26
N LEU A 170 4.43 4.95 -17.67
CA LEU A 170 4.89 3.86 -18.53
C LEU A 170 5.31 4.35 -19.92
N TYR A 171 4.58 5.32 -20.47
CA TYR A 171 4.94 5.97 -21.73
C TYR A 171 6.34 6.58 -21.66
N ASN A 172 6.60 7.41 -20.65
CA ASN A 172 7.91 8.06 -20.51
C ASN A 172 9.03 7.02 -20.30
N PHE A 173 8.78 6.00 -19.47
CA PHE A 173 9.72 4.89 -19.28
C PHE A 173 10.03 4.16 -20.61
N LEU A 174 8.99 3.79 -21.36
CA LEU A 174 9.12 3.04 -22.60
C LEU A 174 9.72 3.88 -23.72
N TYR A 175 9.44 5.18 -23.75
CA TYR A 175 10.00 6.10 -24.74
C TYR A 175 11.53 6.19 -24.62
N ASP A 176 12.04 6.18 -23.39
CA ASP A 176 13.47 6.19 -23.10
C ASP A 176 14.11 4.80 -23.28
N TYR A 177 13.34 3.72 -23.10
CA TYR A 177 13.84 2.35 -23.11
C TYR A 177 13.82 1.69 -24.49
N LEU A 178 12.79 1.92 -25.30
CA LEU A 178 12.61 1.27 -26.59
C LEU A 178 13.48 1.91 -27.68
N GLU A 179 13.91 1.08 -28.63
CA GLU A 179 14.62 1.57 -29.81
C GLU A 179 13.72 2.45 -30.67
N LYS A 180 14.21 3.64 -31.01
CA LYS A 180 13.45 4.61 -31.80
C LYS A 180 13.26 4.11 -33.22
N VAL A 181 12.02 4.23 -33.70
CA VAL A 181 11.64 3.90 -35.07
C VAL A 181 11.49 5.20 -35.87
N ASP A 182 12.08 5.26 -37.06
CA ASP A 182 12.01 6.43 -37.95
C ASP A 182 10.58 6.67 -38.44
N ASP A 183 10.15 7.92 -38.47
CA ASP A 183 8.81 8.32 -38.93
C ASP A 183 8.52 7.84 -40.38
N LYS A 184 9.53 7.77 -41.24
CA LYS A 184 9.40 7.23 -42.62
C LYS A 184 8.93 5.79 -42.63
N TRP A 185 9.29 4.98 -41.62
CA TRP A 185 8.81 3.61 -41.53
C TRP A 185 7.29 3.57 -41.39
N PHE A 186 6.71 4.48 -40.60
CA PHE A 186 5.26 4.56 -40.42
C PHE A 186 4.54 5.01 -41.70
N GLU A 187 5.15 5.87 -42.52
CA GLU A 187 4.56 6.33 -43.79
C GLU A 187 4.39 5.20 -44.82
N ILE A 188 5.30 4.23 -44.85
CA ILE A 188 5.32 3.14 -45.84
C ILE A 188 4.80 1.81 -45.30
N THR A 189 4.53 1.71 -43.99
CA THR A 189 4.16 0.45 -43.34
C THR A 189 2.65 0.31 -43.20
N THR A 190 2.15 -0.90 -43.42
CA THR A 190 0.72 -1.20 -43.27
C THR A 190 0.33 -1.34 -41.79
N LYS A 191 -0.93 -1.05 -41.48
CA LYS A 191 -1.52 -1.22 -40.14
C LYS A 191 -1.24 -2.60 -39.53
N ASP A 192 -1.38 -3.68 -40.29
CA ASP A 192 -1.15 -5.04 -39.77
C ASP A 192 0.32 -5.30 -39.43
N LYS A 193 1.26 -4.71 -40.18
CA LYS A 193 2.69 -4.77 -39.82
C LYS A 193 2.99 -3.98 -38.55
N ILE A 194 2.36 -2.81 -38.37
CA ILE A 194 2.46 -2.03 -37.12
C ILE A 194 1.89 -2.81 -35.94
N ARG A 195 0.71 -3.44 -36.10
CA ARG A 195 0.12 -4.30 -35.06
C ARG A 195 1.03 -5.46 -34.69
N ALA A 196 1.57 -6.16 -35.69
CA ALA A 196 2.51 -7.26 -35.47
C ALA A 196 3.78 -6.77 -34.75
N TYR A 197 4.26 -5.58 -35.09
CA TYR A 197 5.41 -4.96 -34.43
C TYR A 197 5.12 -4.62 -32.95
N ILE A 198 3.96 -4.06 -32.64
CA ILE A 198 3.51 -3.81 -31.25
C ILE A 198 3.45 -5.11 -30.45
N HIS A 199 2.85 -6.16 -31.02
CA HIS A 199 2.76 -7.48 -30.39
C HIS A 199 4.15 -8.04 -30.09
N ARG A 200 5.04 -8.00 -31.09
CA ARG A 200 6.42 -8.45 -30.97
C ARG A 200 7.17 -7.69 -29.88
N ILE A 201 7.06 -6.36 -29.84
CA ILE A 201 7.68 -5.55 -28.78
C ILE A 201 7.21 -6.04 -27.41
N LYS A 202 5.90 -6.21 -27.21
CA LYS A 202 5.36 -6.63 -25.91
C LYS A 202 5.86 -8.02 -25.49
N GLU A 203 5.96 -8.97 -26.42
CA GLU A 203 6.38 -10.35 -26.13
C GLU A 203 7.89 -10.50 -25.93
N GLU A 204 8.69 -9.82 -26.77
CA GLU A 204 10.15 -9.97 -26.80
C GLU A 204 10.85 -9.00 -25.84
N THR A 205 10.21 -7.87 -25.51
CA THR A 205 10.81 -6.88 -24.62
C THR A 205 10.68 -7.34 -23.18
N LYS A 206 11.83 -7.51 -22.54
CA LYS A 206 11.93 -7.82 -21.12
C LYS A 206 12.22 -6.55 -20.33
N ILE A 207 11.65 -6.46 -19.15
CA ILE A 207 11.86 -5.40 -18.16
C ILE A 207 12.23 -6.02 -16.83
N LYS A 208 12.81 -5.23 -15.93
CA LYS A 208 13.14 -5.65 -14.59
C LYS A 208 12.22 -4.99 -13.58
N ILE A 209 11.49 -5.79 -12.81
CA ILE A 209 10.69 -5.32 -11.68
C ILE A 209 11.54 -5.45 -10.42
N VAL A 210 11.70 -4.36 -9.68
CA VAL A 210 12.54 -4.32 -8.47
C VAL A 210 11.74 -3.79 -7.29
N LYS A 211 11.63 -4.58 -6.23
CA LYS A 211 11.17 -4.13 -4.91
C LYS A 211 12.40 -3.89 -4.06
N ILE A 212 12.56 -2.68 -3.50
CA ILE A 212 13.60 -2.39 -2.51
C ILE A 212 12.97 -2.06 -1.16
N LYS A 213 13.65 -2.45 -0.08
CA LYS A 213 13.32 -2.09 1.30
C LYS A 213 14.52 -1.43 1.96
N ILE A 214 14.41 -0.14 2.23
CA ILE A 214 15.47 0.68 2.85
C ILE A 214 15.49 0.42 4.35
N ASN A 215 16.66 0.06 4.86
CA ASN A 215 16.92 -0.22 6.26
C ASN A 215 17.96 0.75 6.79
N PHE A 216 17.76 1.22 8.02
CA PHE A 216 18.68 2.12 8.70
C PHE A 216 19.15 1.51 10.03
N PRO A 217 20.46 1.46 10.30
CA PRO A 217 21.00 0.85 11.53
C PRO A 217 20.91 1.75 12.76
N GLN A 218 20.62 3.04 12.59
CA GLN A 218 20.56 4.01 13.66
C GLN A 218 19.47 3.63 14.67
N ARG A 219 19.84 3.67 15.96
CA ARG A 219 18.95 3.44 17.09
C ARG A 219 18.64 4.79 17.75
N PRO A 220 17.49 5.44 17.44
CA PRO A 220 17.24 6.78 17.93
C PRO A 220 16.94 6.74 19.42
N VAL A 221 17.73 7.47 20.22
CA VAL A 221 17.56 7.54 21.68
C VAL A 221 16.97 8.90 22.07
N ARG A 222 17.35 9.95 21.34
CA ARG A 222 16.94 11.35 21.59
C ARG A 222 16.08 11.88 20.46
N ILE A 223 15.41 13.01 20.71
CA ILE A 223 14.56 13.67 19.69
C ILE A 223 15.37 14.06 18.45
N ARG A 224 16.59 14.58 18.62
CA ARG A 224 17.49 14.90 17.49
C ARG A 224 17.90 13.67 16.66
N ASP A 225 17.78 12.46 17.19
CA ASP A 225 18.05 11.23 16.42
C ASP A 225 16.90 10.86 15.49
N LEU A 226 15.69 11.37 15.76
CA LEU A 226 14.54 11.18 14.88
C LEU A 226 14.77 11.81 13.50
N ASN A 227 15.76 12.69 13.34
CA ASN A 227 16.22 13.20 12.06
C ASN A 227 16.63 12.08 11.06
N VAL A 228 16.81 10.84 11.53
CA VAL A 228 16.94 9.67 10.65
C VAL A 228 15.72 9.49 9.72
N PHE A 229 14.52 9.87 10.17
CA PHE A 229 13.31 9.81 9.36
C PHE A 229 13.29 10.88 8.27
N ASP A 230 13.81 12.08 8.56
CA ASP A 230 14.01 13.10 7.52
C ASP A 230 15.06 12.68 6.49
N ALA A 231 16.14 12.02 6.95
CA ALA A 231 17.13 11.43 6.06
C ALA A 231 16.48 10.36 5.16
N LEU A 232 15.56 9.54 5.68
CA LEU A 232 14.82 8.56 4.89
C LEU A 232 13.93 9.23 3.82
N GLU A 233 13.20 10.29 4.16
CA GLU A 233 12.44 11.07 3.16
C GLU A 233 13.34 11.71 2.11
N GLU A 234 14.50 12.22 2.52
CA GLU A 234 15.47 12.79 1.59
C GLU A 234 16.01 11.74 0.61
N VAL A 235 16.30 10.53 1.09
CA VAL A 235 16.69 9.38 0.25
C VAL A 235 15.58 9.03 -0.74
N LYS A 236 14.33 8.88 -0.28
CA LYS A 236 13.19 8.58 -1.17
C LYS A 236 13.01 9.66 -2.24
N ARG A 237 13.10 10.93 -1.85
CA ARG A 237 13.01 12.07 -2.79
C ARG A 237 14.14 12.09 -3.81
N LYS A 238 15.37 11.77 -3.41
CA LYS A 238 16.52 11.65 -4.32
C LYS A 238 16.33 10.51 -5.32
N ILE A 239 15.86 9.35 -4.87
CA ILE A 239 15.53 8.22 -5.76
C ILE A 239 14.41 8.62 -6.73
N LEU A 240 13.33 9.23 -6.26
CA LEU A 240 12.23 9.69 -7.11
C LEU A 240 12.67 10.74 -8.14
N LYS A 241 13.68 11.56 -7.82
CA LYS A 241 14.23 12.55 -8.76
C LYS A 241 15.12 11.89 -9.81
N GLU A 242 15.93 10.90 -9.42
CA GLU A 242 16.80 10.15 -10.34
C GLU A 242 15.99 9.22 -11.25
N TYR A 243 14.88 8.67 -10.73
CA TYR A 243 14.04 7.67 -11.37
C TYR A 243 12.57 8.11 -11.46
N PRO A 244 12.26 9.26 -12.12
CA PRO A 244 10.95 9.89 -12.05
C PRO A 244 9.82 9.06 -12.67
N ASN A 245 10.13 8.25 -13.69
CA ASN A 245 9.16 7.44 -14.42
C ASN A 245 9.18 5.95 -14.02
N ASN A 246 10.19 5.54 -13.25
CA ASN A 246 10.43 4.14 -12.93
C ASN A 246 9.78 3.72 -11.61
N VAL A 247 9.61 4.64 -10.66
CA VAL A 247 9.02 4.33 -9.35
C VAL A 247 7.50 4.32 -9.45
N ILE A 248 6.90 3.14 -9.25
CA ILE A 248 5.45 2.91 -9.36
C ILE A 248 4.76 2.98 -8.00
N PHE A 249 5.43 2.50 -6.95
CA PHE A 249 4.88 2.51 -5.59
C PHE A 249 5.92 3.02 -4.59
N VAL A 250 5.45 3.81 -3.62
CA VAL A 250 6.25 4.40 -2.54
C VAL A 250 5.56 4.12 -1.21
N GLY A 251 6.14 3.24 -0.41
CA GLY A 251 5.74 2.96 0.97
C GLY A 251 6.61 3.71 1.99
N PHE A 252 6.54 3.28 3.24
CA PHE A 252 7.34 3.86 4.32
C PHE A 252 8.84 3.68 4.08
N THR A 253 9.27 2.42 3.99
CA THR A 253 10.66 2.01 3.68
C THR A 253 10.78 1.26 2.35
N GLU A 254 9.66 0.96 1.69
CA GLU A 254 9.63 0.16 0.48
C GLU A 254 9.41 1.01 -0.78
N LEU A 255 10.09 0.69 -1.88
CA LEU A 255 9.82 1.24 -3.21
C LEU A 255 9.66 0.09 -4.22
N LEU A 256 8.74 0.24 -5.18
CA LEU A 256 8.60 -0.66 -6.33
C LEU A 256 8.98 0.10 -7.61
N LEU A 257 9.92 -0.47 -8.36
CA LEU A 257 10.49 0.12 -9.56
C LEU A 257 10.33 -0.77 -10.79
N ILE A 258 10.21 -0.15 -11.95
CA ILE A 258 10.39 -0.76 -13.27
C ILE A 258 11.68 -0.22 -13.86
N LEU A 259 12.65 -1.08 -14.16
CA LEU A 259 13.96 -0.70 -14.67
C LEU A 259 14.28 -1.39 -16.01
N PRO A 260 15.12 -0.77 -16.85
CA PRO A 260 15.79 -1.46 -17.95
C PRO A 260 16.61 -2.66 -17.45
N LEU A 261 16.85 -3.66 -18.30
CA LEU A 261 17.62 -4.85 -17.91
C LEU A 261 19.07 -4.53 -17.51
N ASN A 262 19.68 -3.57 -18.19
CA ASN A 262 21.06 -3.15 -17.97
C ASN A 262 21.24 -2.19 -16.79
N GLU A 263 20.15 -1.61 -16.27
CA GLU A 263 20.21 -0.65 -15.17
C GLU A 263 20.60 -1.36 -13.86
N LYS A 264 21.74 -0.98 -13.30
CA LYS A 264 22.24 -1.52 -12.02
C LYS A 264 21.69 -0.70 -10.85
N LEU A 265 21.69 -1.31 -9.66
CA LEU A 265 21.26 -0.64 -8.43
C LEU A 265 22.36 0.24 -7.79
N ASP A 266 23.48 0.48 -8.50
CA ASP A 266 24.66 1.19 -7.98
C ASP A 266 24.34 2.66 -7.63
N LYS A 267 23.57 3.36 -8.47
CA LYS A 267 23.11 4.72 -8.15
C LYS A 267 22.20 4.77 -6.93
N ILE A 268 21.31 3.77 -6.79
CA ILE A 268 20.45 3.64 -5.60
C ILE A 268 21.32 3.36 -4.36
N LYS A 269 22.34 2.50 -4.48
CA LYS A 269 23.36 2.27 -3.45
C LYS A 269 24.04 3.56 -3.03
N GLU A 270 24.49 4.38 -3.97
CA GLU A 270 25.13 5.66 -3.68
C GLU A 270 24.19 6.59 -2.91
N ILE A 271 22.94 6.75 -3.36
CA ILE A 271 21.95 7.60 -2.69
C ILE A 271 21.64 7.11 -1.26
N VAL A 272 21.40 5.81 -1.09
CA VAL A 272 21.02 5.22 0.21
C VAL A 272 22.21 5.26 1.19
N SER A 273 23.40 4.90 0.73
CA SER A 273 24.60 4.79 1.59
C SER A 273 25.12 6.12 2.13
N GLN A 274 24.75 7.27 1.53
CA GLN A 274 25.06 8.62 2.04
C GLN A 274 24.67 8.82 3.50
N TYR A 275 23.64 8.12 3.97
CA TYR A 275 23.11 8.23 5.34
C TYR A 275 23.49 7.03 6.21
N GLY A 276 24.40 6.17 5.73
CA GLY A 276 24.75 4.93 6.40
C GLY A 276 23.60 3.92 6.40
N PHE A 277 22.61 4.10 5.53
CA PHE A 277 21.53 3.15 5.31
C PHE A 277 22.01 2.04 4.35
N TRP A 278 21.20 1.00 4.27
CA TRP A 278 21.37 -0.10 3.32
C TRP A 278 19.98 -0.51 2.82
N PHE A 279 19.90 -1.37 1.82
CA PHE A 279 18.60 -1.85 1.36
C PHE A 279 18.62 -3.34 1.00
N GLU A 280 17.51 -4.00 1.25
CA GLU A 280 17.19 -5.31 0.67
C GLU A 280 16.54 -5.08 -0.68
N TYR A 281 16.76 -6.00 -1.62
CA TYR A 281 16.08 -5.96 -2.90
C TYR A 281 15.61 -7.35 -3.32
N VAL A 282 14.53 -7.36 -4.09
CA VAL A 282 14.08 -8.49 -4.90
C VAL A 282 13.91 -7.96 -6.31
N GLU A 283 14.60 -8.57 -7.28
CA GLU A 283 14.45 -8.26 -8.70
C GLU A 283 13.95 -9.48 -9.47
N ARG A 284 13.05 -9.24 -10.43
CA ARG A 284 12.58 -10.26 -11.36
C ARG A 284 12.48 -9.70 -12.78
N ILE A 285 13.07 -10.41 -13.73
CA ILE A 285 12.94 -10.14 -15.15
C ILE A 285 11.59 -10.68 -15.65
N GLN A 286 10.82 -9.85 -16.34
CA GLN A 286 9.48 -10.17 -16.83
C GLN A 286 9.29 -9.62 -18.24
N ASN A 287 8.42 -10.24 -19.03
CA ASN A 287 8.01 -9.71 -20.32
C ASN A 287 7.09 -8.50 -20.13
N LEU A 288 7.13 -7.58 -21.10
CA LEU A 288 6.35 -6.34 -21.07
C LEU A 288 4.84 -6.58 -21.28
N ASP A 289 4.43 -7.70 -21.88
CA ASP A 289 3.03 -8.04 -22.11
C ASP A 289 2.26 -8.29 -20.81
N GLN A 290 2.89 -8.94 -19.82
CA GLN A 290 2.29 -9.35 -18.56
C GLN A 290 3.16 -9.04 -17.34
N PRO A 291 3.47 -7.76 -17.07
CA PRO A 291 4.32 -7.43 -15.94
C PRO A 291 3.48 -7.50 -14.66
N TYR A 292 3.98 -8.29 -13.72
CA TYR A 292 3.35 -8.50 -12.42
C TYR A 292 4.05 -7.65 -11.35
N PRO A 293 3.30 -6.93 -10.50
CA PRO A 293 3.86 -5.92 -9.59
C PRO A 293 4.55 -6.46 -8.34
N ASP A 294 4.77 -7.77 -8.27
CA ASP A 294 5.42 -8.44 -7.15
C ASP A 294 6.54 -9.36 -7.66
N PRO A 295 7.80 -8.91 -7.56
CA PRO A 295 8.93 -9.71 -8.01
C PRO A 295 9.15 -10.95 -7.14
N ASP A 296 8.60 -11.01 -5.91
CA ASP A 296 8.71 -12.16 -5.00
C ASP A 296 7.48 -13.09 -5.05
N ARG A 297 6.63 -12.97 -6.09
CA ARG A 297 5.37 -13.70 -6.24
C ARG A 297 5.48 -15.20 -5.96
N THR A 298 6.50 -15.85 -6.53
CA THR A 298 6.68 -17.30 -6.40
C THR A 298 6.86 -17.68 -4.92
N MET A 299 7.71 -16.96 -4.19
CA MET A 299 7.92 -17.14 -2.76
C MET A 299 6.70 -16.77 -1.92
N ARG A 300 6.00 -15.68 -2.25
CA ARG A 300 4.74 -15.29 -1.60
C ARG A 300 3.69 -16.39 -1.71
N LEU A 301 3.52 -16.96 -2.90
CA LEU A 301 2.58 -18.06 -3.14
C LEU A 301 2.98 -19.32 -2.35
N ILE A 302 4.26 -19.68 -2.31
CA ILE A 302 4.75 -20.79 -1.47
C ILE A 302 4.37 -20.55 0.00
N ASN A 303 4.68 -19.36 0.54
CA ASN A 303 4.38 -19.01 1.92
C ASN A 303 2.88 -19.04 2.21
N LYS A 304 2.05 -18.53 1.29
CA LYS A 304 0.58 -18.57 1.39
C LYS A 304 0.06 -20.01 1.46
N MET A 305 0.52 -20.87 0.55
CA MET A 305 0.10 -22.27 0.51
C MET A 305 0.58 -23.05 1.74
N GLN A 306 1.78 -22.78 2.24
CA GLN A 306 2.28 -23.37 3.48
C GLN A 306 1.41 -22.98 4.68
N LYS A 307 1.04 -21.70 4.82
CA LYS A 307 0.10 -21.24 5.87
C LYS A 307 -1.24 -22.00 5.81
N ILE A 308 -1.78 -22.22 4.60
CA ILE A 308 -3.02 -22.99 4.40
C ILE A 308 -2.83 -24.45 4.86
N LEU A 309 -1.73 -25.10 4.49
CA LEU A 309 -1.43 -26.48 4.91
C LEU A 309 -1.31 -26.60 6.43
N TYR A 310 -0.58 -25.69 7.08
CA TYR A 310 -0.46 -25.68 8.54
C TYR A 310 -1.82 -25.50 9.23
N LYS A 311 -2.68 -24.62 8.72
CA LYS A 311 -4.03 -24.44 9.25
C LYS A 311 -4.89 -25.71 9.11
N LYS A 312 -4.82 -26.38 7.95
CA LYS A 312 -5.49 -27.68 7.74
C LYS A 312 -4.96 -28.75 8.69
N LEU A 313 -3.64 -28.77 8.93
CA LEU A 313 -2.99 -29.68 9.87
C LEU A 313 -3.52 -29.48 11.29
N GLU A 314 -3.49 -28.24 11.79
CA GLU A 314 -4.00 -27.88 13.11
C GLU A 314 -5.48 -28.25 13.27
N GLU A 315 -6.30 -28.02 12.25
CA GLU A 315 -7.71 -28.38 12.26
C GLU A 315 -7.91 -29.90 12.33
N LYS A 316 -7.16 -30.68 11.54
CA LYS A 316 -7.18 -32.15 11.59
C LYS A 316 -6.71 -32.65 12.96
N PHE A 317 -5.67 -32.05 13.54
CA PHE A 317 -5.20 -32.38 14.89
C PHE A 317 -6.28 -32.11 15.93
N ARG A 318 -6.87 -30.91 15.92
CA ARG A 318 -7.93 -30.51 16.85
C ARG A 318 -9.16 -31.41 16.77
N LYS A 319 -9.54 -31.89 15.58
CA LYS A 319 -10.70 -32.77 15.39
C LYS A 319 -10.43 -34.24 15.73
N THR A 320 -9.21 -34.71 15.48
CA THR A 320 -8.88 -36.15 15.49
C THR A 320 -8.19 -36.58 16.78
N ILE A 321 -7.18 -35.85 17.24
CA ILE A 321 -6.33 -36.24 18.37
C ILE A 321 -7.10 -36.42 19.69
N PRO A 322 -8.12 -35.59 20.03
CA PRO A 322 -8.91 -35.82 21.24
C PRO A 322 -9.64 -37.18 21.28
N LYS A 323 -9.91 -37.78 20.11
CA LYS A 323 -10.62 -39.06 19.97
C LYS A 323 -9.69 -40.28 19.97
N VAL A 324 -8.36 -40.07 20.00
CA VAL A 324 -7.35 -41.12 19.89
C VAL A 324 -6.79 -41.46 21.28
N PRO A 325 -6.69 -42.76 21.63
CA PRO A 325 -6.03 -43.22 22.86
C PRO A 325 -4.61 -42.67 22.99
N LEU A 326 -4.20 -42.29 24.21
CA LEU A 326 -2.93 -41.60 24.49
C LEU A 326 -1.70 -42.30 23.88
N ASN A 327 -1.64 -43.63 23.98
CA ASN A 327 -0.55 -44.46 23.46
C ASN A 327 -0.44 -44.50 21.92
N LYS A 328 -1.48 -44.08 21.19
CA LYS A 328 -1.51 -44.06 19.71
C LYS A 328 -1.46 -42.65 19.13
N ARG A 329 -1.39 -41.60 19.96
CA ARG A 329 -1.50 -40.22 19.49
C ARG A 329 -0.35 -39.80 18.58
N GLU A 330 0.89 -40.19 18.89
CA GLU A 330 2.05 -39.81 18.07
C GLU A 330 2.04 -40.48 16.70
N GLU A 331 1.71 -41.77 16.62
CA GLU A 331 1.55 -42.49 15.34
C GLU A 331 0.47 -41.83 14.46
N VAL A 332 -0.67 -41.47 15.06
CA VAL A 332 -1.75 -40.79 14.34
C VAL A 332 -1.35 -39.38 13.92
N LYS A 333 -0.62 -38.63 14.75
CA LYS A 333 -0.09 -37.30 14.36
C LYS A 333 0.82 -37.40 13.14
N GLU A 334 1.74 -38.36 13.11
CA GLU A 334 2.64 -38.56 11.96
C GLU A 334 1.89 -38.98 10.70
N SER A 335 0.91 -39.89 10.82
CA SER A 335 0.03 -40.26 9.71
C SER A 335 -0.74 -39.06 9.14
N ILE A 336 -1.27 -38.20 10.02
CA ILE A 336 -1.97 -36.97 9.62
C ILE A 336 -1.00 -35.99 8.93
N LYS A 337 0.21 -35.77 9.48
CA LYS A 337 1.24 -34.92 8.85
C LYS A 337 1.54 -35.41 7.44
N LYS A 338 1.86 -36.70 7.31
CA LYS A 338 2.15 -37.33 6.02
C LYS A 338 1.01 -37.13 5.02
N SER A 339 -0.22 -37.37 5.45
CA SER A 339 -1.39 -37.13 4.60
C SER A 339 -1.54 -35.67 4.16
N VAL A 340 -1.26 -34.69 5.04
CA VAL A 340 -1.41 -33.26 4.71
C VAL A 340 -0.29 -32.79 3.78
N PHE A 341 0.96 -33.15 4.07
CA PHE A 341 2.11 -32.63 3.34
C PHE A 341 2.48 -33.43 2.08
N GLU A 342 1.90 -34.61 1.85
CA GLU A 342 2.17 -35.39 0.62
C GLU A 342 0.97 -35.48 -0.32
N LYS A 343 -0.27 -35.49 0.21
CA LYS A 343 -1.46 -35.81 -0.60
C LYS A 343 -2.34 -34.61 -0.93
N GLU A 344 -2.27 -33.53 -0.16
CA GLU A 344 -3.09 -32.35 -0.41
C GLU A 344 -2.66 -31.63 -1.71
N PRO A 345 -3.60 -31.07 -2.49
CA PRO A 345 -3.29 -30.35 -3.72
C PRO A 345 -2.29 -29.20 -3.52
N GLU A 346 -2.35 -28.51 -2.38
CA GLU A 346 -1.44 -27.41 -2.06
C GLU A 346 0.01 -27.88 -1.91
N ALA A 347 0.24 -29.09 -1.39
CA ALA A 347 1.59 -29.64 -1.26
C ALA A 347 2.24 -29.90 -2.62
N LYS A 348 1.47 -30.46 -3.57
CA LYS A 348 1.92 -30.65 -4.96
C LYS A 348 2.24 -29.30 -5.61
N LYS A 349 1.38 -28.30 -5.40
CA LYS A 349 1.60 -26.98 -5.98
C LYS A 349 2.81 -26.26 -5.39
N ILE A 350 3.07 -26.42 -4.09
CA ILE A 350 4.30 -25.93 -3.45
C ILE A 350 5.54 -26.56 -4.10
N ALA A 351 5.52 -27.87 -4.38
CA ALA A 351 6.64 -28.52 -5.05
C ALA A 351 6.88 -27.98 -6.48
N GLU A 352 5.81 -27.73 -7.25
CA GLU A 352 5.89 -27.08 -8.56
C GLU A 352 6.48 -25.66 -8.47
N LEU A 353 6.01 -24.86 -7.51
CA LEU A 353 6.48 -23.50 -7.30
C LEU A 353 7.95 -23.46 -6.84
N TRP A 354 8.37 -24.39 -6.00
CA TRP A 354 9.78 -24.54 -5.63
C TRP A 354 10.64 -24.88 -6.83
N LYS A 355 10.19 -25.80 -7.69
CA LYS A 355 10.92 -26.14 -8.92
C LYS A 355 11.10 -24.89 -9.80
N GLN A 356 10.01 -24.16 -10.05
CA GLN A 356 10.03 -22.91 -10.79
C GLN A 356 10.99 -21.89 -10.16
N TYR A 357 10.97 -21.74 -8.83
CA TYR A 357 11.84 -20.81 -8.11
C TYR A 357 13.34 -21.12 -8.30
N HIS A 358 13.72 -22.40 -8.26
CA HIS A 358 15.11 -22.79 -8.48
C HIS A 358 15.55 -22.59 -9.93
N GLU A 359 14.67 -22.91 -10.90
CA GLU A 359 14.92 -22.63 -12.32
C GLU A 359 15.13 -21.11 -12.55
N GLU A 360 14.28 -20.26 -11.97
CA GLU A 360 14.39 -18.80 -12.07
C GLU A 360 15.68 -18.23 -11.46
N LEU A 361 16.20 -18.87 -10.40
CA LEU A 361 17.49 -18.53 -9.79
C LEU A 361 18.67 -18.94 -10.69
N GLU A 362 18.64 -20.15 -11.23
CA GLU A 362 19.70 -20.68 -12.11
C GLU A 362 19.81 -19.87 -13.41
N GLU A 363 18.66 -19.45 -13.98
CA GLU A 363 18.61 -18.61 -15.18
C GLU A 363 18.93 -17.12 -14.89
N GLY A 364 19.07 -16.73 -13.62
CA GLY A 364 19.31 -15.34 -13.22
C GLY A 364 18.13 -14.39 -13.47
N VAL A 365 16.93 -14.94 -13.70
CA VAL A 365 15.67 -14.22 -13.90
C VAL A 365 15.18 -13.61 -12.60
N TYR A 366 15.44 -14.28 -11.47
CA TYR A 366 15.13 -13.80 -10.13
C TYR A 366 16.41 -13.60 -9.34
N LYS A 367 16.55 -12.45 -8.66
CA LYS A 367 17.60 -12.25 -7.65
C LYS A 367 17.05 -11.59 -6.40
N LYS A 368 17.61 -11.98 -5.27
CA LYS A 368 17.30 -11.40 -3.96
C LYS A 368 18.60 -11.20 -3.21
N GLY A 369 18.73 -10.08 -2.53
CA GLY A 369 19.92 -9.81 -1.75
C GLY A 369 19.84 -8.53 -0.94
N SER A 370 20.96 -8.18 -0.34
CA SER A 370 21.14 -6.96 0.44
C SER A 370 22.30 -6.17 -0.15
N VAL A 371 22.08 -4.88 -0.35
CA VAL A 371 23.10 -3.94 -0.82
C VAL A 371 23.45 -3.03 0.34
N TYR A 372 24.68 -3.16 0.78
CA TYR A 372 25.26 -2.35 1.83
C TYR A 372 26.14 -1.25 1.24
N GLY A 373 26.24 -0.12 1.95
CA GLY A 373 27.32 0.83 1.69
C GLY A 373 28.69 0.23 2.02
N ASP A 374 29.74 1.00 1.77
CA ASP A 374 31.10 0.53 2.04
C ASP A 374 31.29 0.42 3.56
N PHE A 375 31.45 -0.81 4.04
CA PHE A 375 31.81 -1.11 5.41
C PHE A 375 33.33 -1.25 5.53
N PRO A 376 33.92 -0.72 6.61
CA PRO A 376 35.33 -0.97 6.87
C PRO A 376 35.52 -2.47 7.17
N SER A 377 36.65 -3.04 6.74
CA SER A 377 37.01 -4.44 6.98
C SER A 377 37.18 -4.75 8.48
N GLN A 378 37.48 -3.73 9.28
CA GLN A 378 37.58 -3.78 10.73
C GLN A 378 36.95 -2.51 11.33
N ILE A 379 36.17 -2.67 12.40
CA ILE A 379 35.62 -1.54 13.16
C ILE A 379 36.47 -1.36 14.41
N ASP A 380 37.40 -0.41 14.37
CA ASP A 380 38.22 -0.10 15.53
C ASP A 380 37.43 0.72 16.57
N PRO A 381 37.59 0.44 17.87
CA PRO A 381 37.08 1.31 18.92
C PRO A 381 37.65 2.74 18.80
N PRO A 382 36.91 3.76 19.28
CA PRO A 382 35.57 3.67 19.83
C PRO A 382 34.51 3.44 18.74
N ILE A 383 33.48 2.63 19.03
CA ILE A 383 32.39 2.36 18.08
C ILE A 383 31.32 3.45 18.21
N CYS A 384 30.69 3.84 17.09
CA CYS A 384 29.56 4.76 17.09
C CYS A 384 28.40 4.25 17.96
N GLU A 385 27.96 5.04 18.93
CA GLU A 385 26.93 4.64 19.89
C GLU A 385 25.53 4.52 19.27
N ILE A 386 25.24 5.26 18.19
CA ILE A 386 23.91 5.28 17.54
C ILE A 386 23.75 4.13 16.54
N CYS A 387 24.70 3.95 15.61
CA CYS A 387 24.56 2.92 14.56
C CYS A 387 25.30 1.62 14.89
N GLN A 388 26.32 1.65 15.75
CA GLN A 388 27.16 0.49 16.08
C GLN A 388 27.86 -0.19 14.89
N LEU A 389 27.93 0.46 13.72
CA LEU A 389 28.48 -0.11 12.47
C LEU A 389 29.74 0.59 11.95
N LYS A 390 30.20 1.67 12.59
CA LYS A 390 31.38 2.45 12.17
C LYS A 390 32.18 2.92 13.38
N GLN A 391 33.47 3.16 13.19
CA GLN A 391 34.30 3.86 14.17
C GLN A 391 33.73 5.26 14.44
N ALA A 392 33.72 5.66 15.69
CA ALA A 392 33.36 6.99 16.12
C ALA A 392 34.56 7.92 16.00
N THR A 393 34.41 8.96 15.18
CA THR A 393 35.41 9.99 14.93
C THR A 393 34.99 11.34 15.51
N GLU A 394 33.70 11.50 15.81
CA GLU A 394 33.10 12.72 16.34
C GLU A 394 32.72 12.52 17.81
N LYS A 395 32.70 13.63 18.55
CA LYS A 395 32.18 13.67 19.92
C LYS A 395 30.97 14.59 19.95
N TRP A 396 29.88 14.10 20.51
CA TRP A 396 28.70 14.89 20.79
C TRP A 396 28.61 15.12 22.29
N VAL A 397 28.66 16.37 22.72
CA VAL A 397 28.49 16.74 24.13
C VAL A 397 27.05 17.18 24.31
N ASP A 398 26.35 16.50 25.21
CA ASP A 398 25.03 16.94 25.63
C ASP A 398 25.14 18.14 26.57
N GLU A 399 24.57 19.27 26.19
CA GLU A 399 24.68 20.50 26.98
C GLU A 399 23.92 20.40 28.32
N GLU A 400 22.86 19.58 28.39
CA GLU A 400 22.04 19.43 29.60
C GLU A 400 22.63 18.42 30.61
N SER A 401 23.03 17.23 30.15
CA SER A 401 23.57 16.19 31.03
C SER A 401 25.10 16.17 31.13
N GLY A 402 25.82 16.88 30.25
CA GLY A 402 27.27 16.80 30.14
C GLY A 402 27.79 15.47 29.58
N ILE A 403 26.91 14.54 29.19
CA ILE A 403 27.27 13.23 28.65
C ILE A 403 27.94 13.42 27.29
N VAL A 404 29.11 12.79 27.11
CA VAL A 404 29.86 12.78 25.86
C VAL A 404 29.61 11.46 25.13
N GLU A 405 28.89 11.51 24.03
CA GLU A 405 28.63 10.36 23.14
C GLU A 405 29.64 10.35 21.99
N LYS A 406 30.13 9.17 21.64
CA LYS A 406 31.06 8.97 20.52
C LYS A 406 30.28 8.55 19.27
N LEU A 407 30.29 9.40 18.24
CA LEU A 407 29.51 9.20 17.01
C LEU A 407 30.40 9.08 15.79
N CYS A 408 29.97 8.32 14.78
CA CYS A 408 30.58 8.43 13.45
C CYS A 408 30.09 9.71 12.75
N THR A 409 30.87 10.20 11.77
CA THR A 409 30.55 11.42 11.02
C THR A 409 29.13 11.41 10.42
N VAL A 410 28.63 10.27 9.96
CA VAL A 410 27.26 10.16 9.40
C VAL A 410 26.20 10.42 10.47
N CYS A 411 26.26 9.70 11.59
CA CYS A 411 25.31 9.85 12.70
C CYS A 411 25.40 11.25 13.33
N PHE A 412 26.62 11.76 13.47
CA PHE A 412 26.86 13.14 13.92
C PHE A 412 26.21 14.16 12.97
N ASN A 413 26.36 14.00 11.65
CA ASN A 413 25.75 14.89 10.66
C ASN A 413 24.22 14.81 10.67
N ILE A 414 23.63 13.62 10.83
CA ILE A 414 22.18 13.46 10.99
C ILE A 414 21.70 14.26 12.22
N ARG A 415 22.41 14.13 13.35
CA ARG A 415 22.07 14.85 14.59
C ARG A 415 22.30 16.36 14.49
N LYS A 416 23.37 16.79 13.81
CA LYS A 416 23.74 18.21 13.60
C LYS A 416 22.73 18.98 12.75
N ARG A 417 21.85 18.31 12.00
CA ARG A 417 20.75 18.96 11.25
C ARG A 417 19.79 19.78 12.14
N GLY A 418 19.90 19.65 13.46
CA GLY A 418 19.01 20.28 14.44
C GLY A 418 17.68 19.51 14.53
N SER A 419 16.90 19.73 15.59
CA SER A 419 15.60 19.06 15.68
C SER A 419 14.66 19.61 14.61
N LYS A 420 14.24 18.74 13.69
CA LYS A 420 13.17 19.03 12.72
C LYS A 420 11.77 18.85 13.31
N PHE A 421 11.70 18.49 14.60
CA PHE A 421 10.48 18.22 15.33
C PHE A 421 10.34 19.21 16.49
N PRO A 422 10.11 20.51 16.20
CA PRO A 422 10.17 21.58 17.20
C PRO A 422 9.17 21.35 18.34
N LYS A 423 8.00 20.77 18.07
CA LYS A 423 7.03 20.48 19.11
C LYS A 423 7.52 19.40 20.08
N LEU A 424 8.27 18.40 19.61
CA LEU A 424 8.86 17.41 20.51
C LEU A 424 9.92 18.06 21.41
N ASP A 425 10.79 18.90 20.86
CA ASP A 425 11.77 19.66 21.65
C ASP A 425 11.09 20.57 22.70
N GLU A 426 10.02 21.27 22.31
CA GLU A 426 9.20 22.07 23.22
C GLU A 426 8.61 21.22 24.35
N TRP A 427 7.98 20.09 24.00
CA TRP A 427 7.36 19.20 24.97
C TRP A 427 8.38 18.55 25.90
N GLU A 428 9.60 18.26 25.44
CA GLU A 428 10.67 17.70 26.28
C GLU A 428 11.10 18.71 27.34
N LYS A 429 11.30 19.97 26.94
CA LYS A 429 11.63 21.09 27.84
C LYS A 429 10.51 21.38 28.85
N GLU A 430 9.26 21.32 28.39
CA GLU A 430 8.08 21.47 29.25
C GLU A 430 7.85 20.26 30.17
N GLY A 431 8.57 19.16 29.96
CA GLY A 431 8.43 17.94 30.76
C GLY A 431 7.10 17.23 30.52
N ALA A 432 6.66 17.12 29.27
CA ALA A 432 5.38 16.51 28.93
C ALA A 432 5.27 15.07 29.46
N ASP A 433 4.29 14.86 30.35
CA ASP A 433 4.12 13.58 31.04
C ASP A 433 3.73 12.43 30.11
N ARG A 434 3.03 12.73 29.02
CA ARG A 434 2.42 11.74 28.12
C ARG A 434 2.43 12.19 26.68
N ILE A 435 3.00 11.33 25.84
CA ILE A 435 3.01 11.46 24.39
C ILE A 435 2.54 10.15 23.76
N LEU A 436 1.79 10.26 22.67
CA LEU A 436 1.36 9.16 21.83
C LEU A 436 2.19 9.14 20.56
N TRP A 437 3.00 8.11 20.39
CA TRP A 437 3.64 7.78 19.12
C TRP A 437 2.68 6.91 18.31
N ILE A 438 2.21 7.42 17.17
CA ILE A 438 1.16 6.76 16.37
C ILE A 438 1.71 6.49 14.98
N ARG A 439 1.91 5.21 14.65
CA ARG A 439 2.35 4.77 13.33
C ARG A 439 1.27 3.93 12.65
N ILE A 440 1.04 4.19 11.38
CA ILE A 440 0.27 3.32 10.49
C ILE A 440 1.27 2.60 9.59
N ASP A 441 1.15 1.28 9.53
CA ASP A 441 2.01 0.44 8.70
C ASP A 441 1.20 -0.23 7.59
N LEU A 442 1.86 -0.50 6.46
CA LEU A 442 1.27 -1.19 5.33
C LEU A 442 2.15 -2.37 4.94
N ASP A 443 1.61 -3.58 5.09
CA ASP A 443 2.22 -4.81 4.63
C ASP A 443 1.88 -5.02 3.14
N THR A 444 2.81 -4.69 2.25
CA THR A 444 2.61 -4.76 0.79
C THR A 444 2.34 -6.19 0.31
N ASP A 445 2.96 -7.19 0.93
CA ASP A 445 2.80 -8.58 0.52
C ASP A 445 1.42 -9.10 0.92
N GLU A 446 0.97 -8.74 2.12
CA GLU A 446 -0.40 -9.01 2.57
C GLU A 446 -1.42 -8.21 1.76
N LEU A 447 -1.12 -6.98 1.35
CA LEU A 447 -1.99 -6.18 0.49
C LEU A 447 -2.30 -6.93 -0.81
N ILE A 448 -1.29 -7.45 -1.50
CA ILE A 448 -1.49 -8.19 -2.75
C ILE A 448 -2.33 -9.45 -2.50
N ASN A 449 -2.03 -10.20 -1.42
CA ASN A 449 -2.82 -11.39 -1.06
C ASN A 449 -4.31 -11.07 -0.88
N VAL A 450 -4.60 -10.01 -0.12
CA VAL A 450 -5.97 -9.60 0.22
C VAL A 450 -6.68 -9.05 -1.00
N LEU A 451 -6.00 -8.27 -1.85
CA LEU A 451 -6.58 -7.77 -3.10
C LEU A 451 -6.92 -8.92 -4.06
N GLU A 452 -6.04 -9.93 -4.20
CA GLU A 452 -6.33 -11.14 -5.00
C GLU A 452 -7.57 -11.89 -4.47
N GLU A 453 -7.74 -11.98 -3.16
CA GLU A 453 -8.89 -12.64 -2.53
C GLU A 453 -10.19 -11.86 -2.76
N LEU A 454 -10.17 -10.54 -2.54
CA LEU A 454 -11.32 -9.67 -2.82
C LEU A 454 -11.69 -9.67 -4.30
N TYR A 455 -10.68 -9.72 -5.19
CA TYR A 455 -10.93 -9.79 -6.62
C TYR A 455 -11.53 -11.14 -7.02
N THR A 456 -10.99 -12.23 -6.50
CA THR A 456 -11.54 -13.58 -6.70
C THR A 456 -13.01 -13.64 -6.26
N GLU A 457 -13.34 -13.07 -5.10
CA GLU A 457 -14.71 -12.99 -4.61
C GLU A 457 -15.61 -12.17 -5.55
N TYR A 458 -15.13 -11.02 -6.03
CA TYR A 458 -15.86 -10.19 -6.99
C TYR A 458 -16.17 -10.96 -8.28
N LEU A 459 -15.18 -11.64 -8.86
CA LEU A 459 -15.36 -12.46 -10.07
C LEU A 459 -16.30 -13.65 -9.83
N ARG A 460 -16.21 -14.29 -8.66
CA ARG A 460 -17.11 -15.39 -8.27
C ARG A 460 -18.55 -14.90 -8.18
N ASN A 461 -18.79 -13.75 -7.56
CA ASN A 461 -20.11 -13.11 -7.49
C ASN A 461 -20.62 -12.69 -8.88
N LEU A 462 -19.72 -12.48 -9.84
CA LEU A 462 -20.08 -12.27 -11.23
C LEU A 462 -20.40 -13.55 -12.01
N GLY A 463 -20.16 -14.74 -11.45
CA GLY A 463 -20.36 -16.03 -12.14
C GLY A 463 -19.24 -16.37 -13.12
N VAL A 464 -18.07 -15.76 -12.97
CA VAL A 464 -16.89 -16.06 -13.79
C VAL A 464 -16.37 -17.45 -13.43
N LYS A 465 -16.04 -18.26 -14.45
CA LYS A 465 -15.43 -19.58 -14.27
C LYS A 465 -13.97 -19.45 -13.83
N GLU A 466 -13.58 -20.26 -12.84
CA GLU A 466 -12.22 -20.32 -12.29
C GLU A 466 -11.68 -18.92 -11.90
N PRO A 467 -12.38 -18.19 -11.02
CA PRO A 467 -12.01 -16.82 -10.67
C PRO A 467 -10.60 -16.72 -10.09
N GLU A 468 -10.12 -17.75 -9.39
CA GLU A 468 -8.78 -17.83 -8.80
C GLU A 468 -7.66 -17.78 -9.87
N LYS A 469 -7.94 -18.24 -11.11
CA LYS A 469 -6.97 -18.19 -12.23
C LYS A 469 -7.01 -16.88 -13.00
N ARG A 470 -8.00 -16.03 -12.72
CA ARG A 470 -8.26 -14.77 -13.44
C ARG A 470 -8.06 -13.53 -12.57
N ALA A 471 -8.14 -13.68 -11.25
CA ALA A 471 -7.92 -12.61 -10.28
C ALA A 471 -6.43 -12.27 -10.15
N GLU A 472 -5.91 -11.55 -11.13
CA GLU A 472 -4.53 -11.06 -11.14
C GLU A 472 -4.49 -9.58 -10.76
N ILE A 473 -3.66 -9.22 -9.78
CA ILE A 473 -3.46 -7.83 -9.36
C ILE A 473 -2.34 -7.21 -10.19
N ARG A 474 -2.67 -6.18 -10.96
CA ARG A 474 -1.72 -5.42 -11.78
C ARG A 474 -1.34 -4.09 -11.12
N PHE A 475 -0.35 -3.39 -11.70
CA PHE A 475 0.11 -2.08 -11.23
C PHE A 475 -1.02 -1.06 -11.08
N SER A 476 -2.02 -1.10 -11.95
CA SER A 476 -3.14 -0.17 -11.93
C SER A 476 -3.96 -0.29 -10.64
N VAL A 477 -4.19 -1.51 -10.16
CA VAL A 477 -4.97 -1.78 -8.93
C VAL A 477 -4.18 -1.34 -7.70
N LEU A 478 -2.87 -1.59 -7.67
CA LEU A 478 -2.00 -1.08 -6.59
C LEU A 478 -1.90 0.45 -6.61
N SER A 479 -1.85 1.07 -7.79
CA SER A 479 -1.82 2.52 -7.94
C SER A 479 -3.13 3.16 -7.46
N GLU A 480 -4.26 2.54 -7.79
CA GLU A 480 -5.60 2.94 -7.33
C GLU A 480 -5.69 2.84 -5.79
N PHE A 481 -5.19 1.75 -5.20
CA PHE A 481 -5.13 1.59 -3.75
C PHE A 481 -4.25 2.66 -3.09
N ASN A 482 -3.08 2.95 -3.67
CA ASN A 482 -2.14 3.92 -3.12
C ASN A 482 -2.69 5.36 -3.14
N LEU A 483 -3.64 5.68 -4.03
CA LEU A 483 -4.36 6.96 -3.97
C LEU A 483 -5.23 7.01 -2.71
N ASP A 484 -6.09 6.02 -2.50
CA ASP A 484 -6.98 5.93 -1.34
C ASP A 484 -6.20 5.84 -0.02
N TYR A 485 -5.08 5.12 0.01
CA TYR A 485 -4.23 5.01 1.18
C TYR A 485 -3.63 6.37 1.57
N ARG A 486 -3.18 7.16 0.59
CA ARG A 486 -2.66 8.50 0.85
C ARG A 486 -3.76 9.45 1.34
N GLU A 487 -4.95 9.40 0.75
CA GLU A 487 -6.10 10.19 1.20
C GLU A 487 -6.55 9.80 2.61
N PHE A 488 -6.54 8.51 2.93
CA PHE A 488 -6.81 7.99 4.27
C PHE A 488 -5.83 8.54 5.31
N LEU A 489 -4.52 8.50 5.03
CA LEU A 489 -3.50 9.06 5.93
C LEU A 489 -3.70 10.57 6.15
N ASP A 490 -4.02 11.31 5.07
CA ASP A 490 -4.29 12.75 5.15
C ASP A 490 -5.57 13.05 5.96
N GLU A 491 -6.66 12.28 5.78
CA GLU A 491 -7.88 12.43 6.59
C GLU A 491 -7.64 12.08 8.06
N PHE A 492 -6.93 10.99 8.35
CA PHE A 492 -6.59 10.60 9.70
C PHE A 492 -5.76 11.69 10.40
N ARG A 493 -4.71 12.18 9.73
CA ARG A 493 -3.88 13.29 10.21
C ARG A 493 -4.72 14.53 10.51
N ASN A 494 -5.55 14.96 9.56
CA ASN A 494 -6.32 16.19 9.69
C ASN A 494 -7.32 16.10 10.85
N LYS A 495 -7.97 14.95 11.05
CA LYS A 495 -8.85 14.73 12.20
C LYS A 495 -8.11 14.74 13.54
N LEU A 496 -6.89 14.20 13.59
CA LEU A 496 -6.05 14.32 14.78
C LEU A 496 -5.70 15.78 15.06
N LEU A 497 -5.28 16.52 14.03
CA LEU A 497 -4.92 17.94 14.15
C LEU A 497 -6.11 18.78 14.62
N GLU A 498 -7.30 18.58 14.03
CA GLU A 498 -8.54 19.24 14.44
C GLU A 498 -8.88 18.93 15.90
N LYS A 499 -8.65 17.69 16.34
CA LYS A 499 -9.03 17.23 17.67
C LYS A 499 -8.09 17.68 18.79
N PHE A 500 -6.79 17.69 18.54
CA PHE A 500 -5.76 17.96 19.54
C PHE A 500 -5.14 19.36 19.44
N GLY A 501 -5.31 20.03 18.29
CA GLY A 501 -4.70 21.32 18.00
C GLY A 501 -3.23 21.22 17.58
N GLU A 502 -2.75 22.26 16.91
CA GLU A 502 -1.37 22.33 16.39
C GLU A 502 -0.31 22.26 17.50
N ASP A 503 -0.61 22.78 18.70
CA ASP A 503 0.32 22.78 19.84
C ASP A 503 0.52 21.41 20.50
N SER A 504 -0.34 20.45 20.19
CA SER A 504 -0.27 19.08 20.73
C SER A 504 -0.04 18.04 19.63
N PHE A 505 0.33 18.46 18.43
CA PHE A 505 0.52 17.59 17.28
C PHE A 505 1.89 17.81 16.63
N GLN A 506 2.61 16.72 16.30
CA GLN A 506 3.83 16.74 15.51
C GLN A 506 3.76 15.68 14.41
N GLN A 507 3.90 16.12 13.16
CA GLN A 507 4.14 15.21 12.05
C GLN A 507 5.60 14.74 12.06
N ILE A 508 5.84 13.44 11.94
CA ILE A 508 7.19 12.87 11.77
C ILE A 508 7.36 12.43 10.31
N LEU A 509 6.44 11.60 9.81
CA LEU A 509 6.34 11.12 8.43
C LEU A 509 4.88 10.96 8.07
N LYS A 510 4.49 10.86 6.79
CA LYS A 510 3.07 10.83 6.41
C LYS A 510 2.23 9.80 7.20
N GLU A 511 2.80 8.64 7.48
CA GLU A 511 2.22 7.53 8.25
C GLU A 511 2.65 7.46 9.73
N PHE A 512 3.44 8.43 10.22
CA PHE A 512 3.94 8.47 11.59
C PHE A 512 3.81 9.87 12.21
N VAL A 513 3.04 9.96 13.30
CA VAL A 513 2.78 11.21 14.04
C VAL A 513 3.04 11.03 15.53
N SER A 514 3.23 12.15 16.22
CA SER A 514 3.22 12.22 17.69
C SER A 514 2.17 13.20 18.17
N VAL A 515 1.47 12.84 19.25
CA VAL A 515 0.44 13.67 19.87
C VAL A 515 0.69 13.78 21.36
N ARG A 516 0.78 15.00 21.90
CA ARG A 516 0.83 15.24 23.33
C ARG A 516 -0.58 15.12 23.91
N ILE A 517 -0.73 14.33 24.97
CA ILE A 517 -2.03 14.12 25.61
C ILE A 517 -1.97 14.43 27.10
N LYS A 518 -3.11 14.81 27.67
CA LYS A 518 -3.24 15.04 29.13
C LYS A 518 -3.87 13.83 29.79
N ASN A 519 -4.83 13.17 29.15
CA ASN A 519 -5.57 12.05 29.72
C ASN A 519 -5.40 10.79 28.86
N LEU A 520 -5.26 9.62 29.49
CA LEU A 520 -5.13 8.35 28.76
C LEU A 520 -6.36 8.04 27.89
N ARG A 521 -7.54 8.54 28.23
CA ARG A 521 -8.77 8.46 27.42
C ARG A 521 -8.60 9.04 26.02
N ASP A 522 -7.64 9.92 25.80
CA ASP A 522 -7.31 10.44 24.47
C ASP A 522 -6.87 9.31 23.51
N ILE A 523 -6.31 8.21 24.02
CA ILE A 523 -6.01 7.00 23.23
C ILE A 523 -7.31 6.42 22.61
N HIS A 524 -8.39 6.35 23.38
CA HIS A 524 -9.68 5.87 22.89
C HIS A 524 -10.23 6.76 21.78
N LEU A 525 -9.94 8.07 21.85
CA LEU A 525 -10.31 9.02 20.82
C LEU A 525 -9.51 8.85 19.54
N VAL A 526 -8.19 8.66 19.64
CA VAL A 526 -7.33 8.32 18.49
C VAL A 526 -7.83 7.04 17.80
N LEU A 527 -8.14 6.00 18.58
CA LEU A 527 -8.68 4.75 18.03
C LEU A 527 -10.02 4.95 17.31
N LYS A 528 -10.90 5.82 17.81
CA LYS A 528 -12.16 6.17 17.13
C LYS A 528 -11.92 6.91 15.82
N ILE A 529 -11.05 7.92 15.83
CA ILE A 529 -10.70 8.69 14.63
C ILE A 529 -10.14 7.74 13.55
N PHE A 530 -9.27 6.82 13.96
CA PHE A 530 -8.76 5.78 13.08
C PHE A 530 -9.88 4.87 12.58
N ASP A 531 -10.72 4.32 13.46
CA ASP A 531 -11.81 3.40 13.09
C ASP A 531 -12.78 4.03 12.09
N GLU A 532 -13.12 5.31 12.26
CA GLU A 532 -13.98 6.07 11.36
C GLU A 532 -13.34 6.28 9.99
N ALA A 533 -12.09 6.77 9.95
CA ALA A 533 -11.36 6.96 8.70
C ALA A 533 -11.16 5.61 7.98
N PHE A 534 -10.75 4.58 8.71
CA PHE A 534 -10.55 3.24 8.17
C PHE A 534 -11.85 2.65 7.60
N THR A 535 -12.98 2.81 8.29
CA THR A 535 -14.28 2.32 7.79
C THR A 535 -14.70 3.04 6.51
N LYS A 536 -14.39 4.32 6.40
CA LYS A 536 -14.70 5.12 5.21
C LYS A 536 -13.92 4.65 3.99
N PHE A 537 -12.62 4.40 4.15
CA PHE A 537 -11.73 4.07 3.03
C PHE A 537 -11.59 2.58 2.76
N PHE A 538 -11.54 1.73 3.80
CA PHE A 538 -11.20 0.30 3.68
C PHE A 538 -12.20 -0.62 4.42
N PRO A 539 -13.52 -0.47 4.19
CA PRO A 539 -14.51 -1.27 4.91
C PRO A 539 -14.30 -2.78 4.73
N LYS A 540 -13.86 -3.23 3.56
CA LYS A 540 -13.65 -4.67 3.30
C LYS A 540 -12.50 -5.27 4.09
N PHE A 541 -11.48 -4.49 4.45
CA PHE A 541 -10.38 -4.98 5.30
C PHE A 541 -10.82 -5.24 6.76
N LYS A 542 -12.07 -4.90 7.12
CA LYS A 542 -12.70 -5.34 8.37
C LYS A 542 -13.42 -6.68 8.26
N GLU A 543 -13.52 -7.26 7.07
CA GLU A 543 -14.17 -8.55 6.82
C GLU A 543 -13.13 -9.65 6.56
N VAL A 544 -11.94 -9.25 6.08
CA VAL A 544 -10.80 -10.12 5.78
C VAL A 544 -9.58 -9.76 6.62
N SER A 545 -8.40 -10.32 6.30
CA SER A 545 -7.12 -9.91 6.87
C SER A 545 -6.81 -8.46 6.47
N SER A 546 -6.32 -7.63 7.39
CA SER A 546 -6.00 -6.23 7.10
C SER A 546 -4.51 -6.08 6.76
N PRO A 547 -4.14 -5.57 5.57
CA PRO A 547 -2.76 -5.23 5.26
C PRO A 547 -2.30 -3.94 5.94
N ILE A 548 -3.24 -3.13 6.45
CA ILE A 548 -2.96 -1.88 7.16
C ILE A 548 -3.00 -2.17 8.66
N LYS A 549 -1.97 -1.73 9.39
CA LYS A 549 -1.83 -1.91 10.83
C LYS A 549 -1.69 -0.57 11.54
N LEU A 550 -2.18 -0.49 12.78
CA LEU A 550 -2.08 0.67 13.66
C LEU A 550 -1.24 0.33 14.89
N GLY A 551 -0.13 1.05 15.07
CA GLY A 551 0.67 1.05 16.28
C GLY A 551 0.50 2.34 17.06
N ILE A 552 0.21 2.25 18.36
CA ILE A 552 0.18 3.39 19.28
C ILE A 552 1.04 3.05 20.49
N VAL A 553 2.05 3.87 20.79
CA VAL A 553 2.80 3.78 22.05
C VAL A 553 2.58 5.04 22.87
N CYS A 554 2.03 4.88 24.06
CA CYS A 554 1.88 5.96 25.03
C CYS A 554 3.01 5.87 26.07
N SER A 555 3.86 6.89 26.12
CA SER A 555 4.99 6.97 27.04
C SER A 555 5.17 8.37 27.61
N ASN A 556 6.01 8.51 28.63
CA ASN A 556 6.57 9.82 28.98
C ASN A 556 7.52 10.29 27.87
N ILE A 557 7.71 11.60 27.69
CA ILE A 557 8.61 12.12 26.66
C ILE A 557 10.08 11.75 26.89
N LYS A 558 10.50 11.58 28.15
CA LYS A 558 11.85 11.13 28.52
C LYS A 558 12.03 9.62 28.43
N TYR A 559 10.98 8.86 28.10
CA TYR A 559 11.09 7.42 27.91
C TYR A 559 11.93 7.14 26.65
N PRO A 560 12.89 6.20 26.67
CA PRO A 560 13.76 5.93 25.54
C PRO A 560 12.96 5.63 24.27
N PHE A 561 13.07 6.49 23.26
CA PHE A 561 12.30 6.34 22.03
C PHE A 561 12.58 5.00 21.32
N LEU A 562 13.81 4.48 21.42
CA LEU A 562 14.18 3.18 20.86
C LEU A 562 13.23 2.05 21.27
N GLU A 563 12.74 2.05 22.51
CA GLU A 563 11.80 1.04 23.00
C GLU A 563 10.41 1.22 22.39
N SER A 564 9.95 2.46 22.26
CA SER A 564 8.73 2.79 21.51
C SER A 564 8.88 2.37 20.03
N TRP A 565 10.03 2.64 19.42
CA TRP A 565 10.30 2.29 18.03
C TRP A 565 10.35 0.78 17.83
N ARG A 566 10.93 0.01 18.75
CA ARG A 566 10.93 -1.45 18.68
C ARG A 566 9.51 -2.02 18.54
N ILE A 567 8.56 -1.47 19.31
CA ILE A 567 7.14 -1.85 19.21
C ILE A 567 6.55 -1.40 17.87
N LEU A 568 6.77 -0.14 17.48
CA LEU A 568 6.20 0.43 16.25
C LEU A 568 6.81 -0.13 14.95
N SER A 569 8.01 -0.70 15.03
CA SER A 569 8.78 -1.21 13.88
C SER A 569 8.38 -2.60 13.41
N ASP A 570 7.83 -3.43 14.30
CA ASP A 570 7.42 -4.80 14.05
C ASP A 570 6.00 -5.05 14.57
N LEU A 571 5.00 -4.50 13.87
CA LEU A 571 3.60 -4.64 14.25
C LEU A 571 3.08 -6.04 13.93
N LYS A 572 2.95 -6.87 14.97
CA LYS A 572 2.42 -8.24 14.90
C LYS A 572 0.90 -8.33 14.85
N TYR A 573 0.21 -7.27 15.27
CA TYR A 573 -1.25 -7.21 15.36
C TYR A 573 -1.76 -6.05 14.50
N ASP A 574 -2.98 -6.18 13.96
CA ASP A 574 -3.60 -5.14 13.13
C ASP A 574 -3.79 -3.84 13.92
N VAL A 575 -4.08 -3.95 15.22
CA VAL A 575 -4.11 -2.81 16.14
C VAL A 575 -3.33 -3.18 17.40
N HIS A 576 -2.23 -2.47 17.64
CA HIS A 576 -1.39 -2.62 18.82
C HIS A 576 -1.28 -1.28 19.55
N VAL A 577 -1.85 -1.21 20.75
CA VAL A 577 -1.66 -0.09 21.66
C VAL A 577 -0.79 -0.56 22.83
N SER A 578 0.32 0.12 23.10
CA SER A 578 1.16 -0.13 24.27
C SER A 578 1.17 1.11 25.15
N VAL A 579 0.73 0.97 26.39
CA VAL A 579 0.80 2.03 27.39
C VAL A 579 1.90 1.64 28.37
N ILE A 580 3.04 2.33 28.27
CA ILE A 580 4.25 1.96 29.03
C ILE A 580 3.94 1.95 30.53
N GLY A 581 4.24 0.83 31.18
CA GLY A 581 3.96 0.58 32.59
C GLY A 581 2.51 0.21 32.92
N LYS A 582 1.57 0.21 31.96
CA LYS A 582 0.15 -0.08 32.22
C LYS A 582 -0.40 -1.31 31.49
N GLY A 583 0.13 -1.65 30.32
CA GLY A 583 -0.28 -2.85 29.58
C GLY A 583 -0.42 -2.61 28.08
N GLU A 584 -0.97 -3.60 27.38
CA GLU A 584 -1.11 -3.59 25.93
C GLU A 584 -2.52 -4.01 25.47
N ILE A 585 -2.99 -3.42 24.38
CA ILE A 585 -4.17 -3.84 23.62
C ILE A 585 -3.71 -4.38 22.27
N LYS A 586 -4.11 -5.61 21.96
CA LYS A 586 -3.75 -6.35 20.75
C LYS A 586 -5.02 -6.89 20.10
N LEU A 587 -5.43 -6.28 18.99
CA LEU A 587 -6.70 -6.60 18.32
C LEU A 587 -6.45 -6.89 16.85
N SER A 588 -7.35 -7.71 16.27
CA SER A 588 -7.54 -7.70 14.82
C SER A 588 -8.41 -6.52 14.39
N MET A 589 -8.33 -6.13 13.12
CA MET A 589 -9.10 -5.01 12.59
C MET A 589 -10.62 -5.25 12.70
N GLN A 590 -11.05 -6.51 12.55
CA GLN A 590 -12.43 -6.97 12.79
C GLN A 590 -12.96 -6.65 14.19
N GLN A 591 -12.08 -6.68 15.20
CA GLN A 591 -12.49 -6.50 16.60
C GLN A 591 -12.66 -5.03 16.97
N LEU A 592 -11.92 -4.11 16.33
CA LEU A 592 -11.76 -2.70 16.73
C LEU A 592 -13.10 -1.99 16.98
N THR A 593 -14.00 -1.92 16.00
CA THR A 593 -15.29 -1.22 16.14
C THR A 593 -16.11 -1.76 17.32
N SER A 594 -16.11 -3.08 17.51
CA SER A 594 -16.86 -3.71 18.59
C SER A 594 -16.20 -3.51 19.96
N PHE A 595 -14.88 -3.42 20.00
CA PHE A 595 -14.10 -3.10 21.20
C PHE A 595 -14.36 -1.65 21.64
N LEU A 596 -14.39 -0.69 20.71
CA LEU A 596 -14.69 0.71 21.01
C LEU A 596 -16.13 0.95 21.50
N ARG A 597 -17.03 -0.02 21.31
CA ARG A 597 -18.43 0.01 21.74
C ARG A 597 -18.66 -0.66 23.09
N ILE A 598 -17.63 -1.11 23.79
CA ILE A 598 -17.78 -1.64 25.16
C ILE A 598 -18.40 -0.55 26.04
N LYS A 599 -19.68 -0.74 26.39
CA LYS A 599 -20.41 0.17 27.27
C LYS A 599 -20.29 -0.32 28.70
N ILE A 600 -19.56 0.41 29.52
CA ILE A 600 -19.51 0.18 30.96
C ILE A 600 -20.20 1.37 31.60
N LYS A 601 -21.42 1.12 32.11
CA LYS A 601 -22.28 2.18 32.67
C LYS A 601 -21.66 2.81 33.91
N GLU A 602 -20.87 2.04 34.65
CA GLU A 602 -20.30 2.47 35.92
C GLU A 602 -18.78 2.60 35.84
N LYS A 603 -18.32 3.85 35.76
CA LYS A 603 -16.88 4.17 35.78
C LYS A 603 -16.20 3.64 37.04
N ALA A 604 -16.93 3.57 38.17
CA ALA A 604 -16.43 3.05 39.44
C ALA A 604 -15.87 1.62 39.31
N LEU A 605 -16.52 0.75 38.52
CA LEU A 605 -16.09 -0.63 38.31
C LEU A 605 -14.76 -0.72 37.53
N LEU A 606 -14.57 0.18 36.56
CA LEU A 606 -13.30 0.30 35.82
C LEU A 606 -12.18 0.76 36.74
N HIS A 607 -12.44 1.77 37.58
CA HIS A 607 -11.48 2.24 38.57
C HIS A 607 -11.13 1.16 39.60
N LYS A 608 -12.13 0.42 40.11
CA LYS A 608 -11.93 -0.70 41.04
C LYS A 608 -11.05 -1.79 40.42
N LEU A 609 -11.37 -2.21 39.18
CA LEU A 609 -10.59 -3.23 38.49
C LEU A 609 -9.16 -2.78 38.19
N ALA A 610 -8.99 -1.53 37.73
CA ALA A 610 -7.68 -0.94 37.49
C ALA A 610 -6.86 -0.88 38.79
N ALA A 611 -7.44 -0.41 39.90
CA ALA A 611 -6.77 -0.33 41.20
C ALA A 611 -6.33 -1.71 41.73
N ILE A 612 -7.19 -2.73 41.63
CA ILE A 612 -6.83 -4.10 42.04
C ILE A 612 -5.68 -4.63 41.19
N SER A 613 -5.66 -4.30 39.89
CA SER A 613 -4.60 -4.77 39.00
C SER A 613 -3.23 -4.16 39.25
N GLU A 614 -3.16 -2.99 39.90
CA GLU A 614 -1.89 -2.42 40.37
C GLU A 614 -1.29 -3.24 41.52
N ILE A 615 -2.13 -3.97 42.27
CA ILE A 615 -1.68 -4.93 43.29
C ILE A 615 -1.34 -6.27 42.62
N SER A 616 -2.25 -6.80 41.81
CA SER A 616 -2.05 -8.05 41.06
C SER A 616 -3.07 -8.19 39.94
N GLU A 617 -2.59 -8.39 38.71
CA GLU A 617 -3.44 -8.72 37.56
C GLU A 617 -4.25 -10.00 37.79
N LYS A 618 -3.68 -10.98 38.51
CA LYS A 618 -4.36 -12.24 38.82
C LYS A 618 -5.52 -12.03 39.80
N LEU A 619 -5.33 -11.15 40.79
CA LEU A 619 -6.42 -10.78 41.70
C LEU A 619 -7.53 -10.05 40.94
N ALA A 620 -7.19 -9.13 40.04
CA ALA A 620 -8.18 -8.44 39.21
C ALA A 620 -8.99 -9.43 38.35
N GLU A 621 -8.34 -10.47 37.81
CA GLU A 621 -9.02 -11.55 37.10
C GLU A 621 -9.98 -12.31 38.02
N ILE A 622 -9.52 -12.70 39.22
CA ILE A 622 -10.34 -13.42 40.21
C ILE A 622 -11.58 -12.59 40.59
N THR A 623 -11.40 -11.31 40.93
CA THR A 623 -12.50 -10.40 41.31
C THR A 623 -13.55 -10.28 40.22
N LEU A 624 -13.15 -10.30 38.95
CA LEU A 624 -14.09 -10.24 37.82
C LEU A 624 -15.08 -11.42 37.79
N TYR A 625 -14.64 -12.59 38.29
CA TYR A 625 -15.38 -13.85 38.26
C TYR A 625 -15.88 -14.31 39.63
N ASP A 626 -15.53 -13.62 40.71
CA ASP A 626 -15.98 -13.97 42.06
C ASP A 626 -17.47 -13.69 42.22
N GLN A 627 -18.25 -14.77 42.38
CA GLN A 627 -19.70 -14.69 42.57
C GLN A 627 -20.11 -14.05 43.89
N ASN A 628 -19.19 -13.99 44.86
CA ASN A 628 -19.39 -13.35 46.15
C ASN A 628 -19.07 -11.85 46.14
N ASP A 629 -18.47 -11.31 45.07
CA ASP A 629 -18.25 -9.87 44.95
C ASP A 629 -19.61 -9.17 44.78
N ARG A 630 -19.80 -8.09 45.55
CA ARG A 630 -21.04 -7.32 45.57
C ARG A 630 -21.42 -6.77 44.18
N ASP A 631 -20.42 -6.53 43.35
CA ASP A 631 -20.55 -5.94 42.01
C ASP A 631 -20.56 -7.04 40.91
N TYR A 632 -20.62 -8.33 41.28
CA TYR A 632 -20.53 -9.45 40.34
C TYR A 632 -21.49 -9.29 39.16
N ARG A 633 -22.75 -8.92 39.39
CA ARG A 633 -23.74 -8.74 38.30
C ARG A 633 -23.36 -7.60 37.36
N GLU A 634 -22.78 -6.54 37.90
CA GLU A 634 -22.44 -5.33 37.14
C GLU A 634 -21.17 -5.51 36.29
N TYR A 635 -20.31 -6.46 36.65
CA TYR A 635 -19.18 -6.91 35.84
C TYR A 635 -19.57 -7.75 34.60
N GLU A 636 -20.85 -8.08 34.38
CA GLU A 636 -21.27 -8.91 33.24
C GLU A 636 -20.83 -8.37 31.86
N PRO A 637 -20.94 -7.06 31.55
CA PRO A 637 -20.45 -6.50 30.29
C PRO A 637 -18.94 -6.68 30.12
N LEU A 638 -18.17 -6.51 31.20
CA LEU A 638 -16.72 -6.72 31.21
C LEU A 638 -16.37 -8.20 31.00
N ARG A 639 -17.04 -9.14 31.67
CA ARG A 639 -16.85 -10.58 31.43
C ARG A 639 -17.17 -10.98 29.99
N LYS A 640 -18.22 -10.40 29.39
CA LYS A 640 -18.54 -10.60 27.96
C LYS A 640 -17.43 -10.06 27.06
N ALA A 641 -16.89 -8.89 27.38
CA ALA A 641 -15.75 -8.31 26.66
C ALA A 641 -14.49 -9.18 26.80
N VAL A 642 -14.17 -9.69 27.99
CA VAL A 642 -13.01 -10.56 28.24
C VAL A 642 -13.10 -11.85 27.42
N LYS A 643 -14.28 -12.47 27.34
CA LYS A 643 -14.50 -13.65 26.49
C LYS A 643 -14.23 -13.36 25.00
N LYS A 644 -14.51 -12.13 24.54
CA LYS A 644 -14.40 -11.75 23.13
C LYS A 644 -13.01 -11.24 22.75
N PHE A 645 -12.38 -10.48 23.63
CA PHE A 645 -11.16 -9.72 23.34
C PHE A 645 -9.95 -10.15 24.17
N GLY A 646 -10.13 -11.03 25.16
CA GLY A 646 -9.08 -11.42 26.09
C GLY A 646 -8.97 -10.49 27.29
N PHE A 647 -8.53 -11.06 28.42
CA PHE A 647 -8.44 -10.35 29.70
C PHE A 647 -7.51 -9.14 29.62
N GLN A 648 -6.31 -9.30 29.05
CA GLN A 648 -5.31 -8.23 29.04
C GLN A 648 -5.72 -7.00 28.24
N ASN A 649 -6.42 -7.19 27.12
CA ASN A 649 -6.95 -6.10 26.32
C ASN A 649 -8.01 -5.30 27.11
N VAL A 650 -8.91 -6.01 27.80
CA VAL A 650 -9.98 -5.38 28.60
C VAL A 650 -9.41 -4.70 29.84
N LEU A 651 -8.40 -5.29 30.49
CA LEU A 651 -7.74 -4.69 31.63
C LEU A 651 -7.00 -3.40 31.25
N THR A 652 -6.23 -3.43 30.15
CA THR A 652 -5.54 -2.24 29.65
C THR A 652 -6.54 -1.16 29.25
N TYR A 653 -7.66 -1.53 28.61
CA TYR A 653 -8.77 -0.62 28.35
C TYR A 653 -9.34 -0.01 29.63
N ALA A 654 -9.53 -0.81 30.68
CA ALA A 654 -9.98 -0.32 31.98
C ALA A 654 -9.01 0.70 32.58
N LYS A 655 -7.70 0.46 32.50
CA LYS A 655 -6.66 1.41 32.94
C LYS A 655 -6.62 2.69 32.11
N ILE A 656 -6.89 2.62 30.80
CA ILE A 656 -7.01 3.77 29.91
C ILE A 656 -8.24 4.62 30.26
N MET A 657 -9.38 3.98 30.53
CA MET A 657 -10.63 4.66 30.81
C MET A 657 -10.77 5.12 32.27
N GLY A 658 -10.07 4.45 33.19
CA GLY A 658 -9.98 4.80 34.62
C GLY A 658 -8.84 5.75 34.97
N GLY A 659 -7.89 6.01 34.05
CA GLY A 659 -6.97 7.15 34.14
C GLY A 659 -7.64 8.43 33.63
#